data_AF-A0A285BDC5-F1
#
_entry.id   AF-A0A285BDC5-F1
#
_cell.length_a   1.000
_cell.length_b   1.000
_cell.length_c   1.000
_cell.angle_alpha   90.00
_cell.angle_beta   90.00
_cell.angle_gamma   90.00
#
_symmetry.space_group_name_H-M   'P 1'
#
loop_
_entity.id
_entity.type
_entity.pdbx_description
1 polymer ?
#
loop_
_entity_poly.entity_id
_entity_poly.type
_entity_poly.pdbx_seq_one_letter_code
_entity_poly.pdbx_strand_id
1 'polypeptide(L)'
;MNLKFKLSNNFDKYQLYDTIPNIDWELFSVNVHILNNQMFFDLLLFSEKSNKLVPIFLNTLNDYDEIEIPSMLISIDNNTLNKVYLEAVNIISSKKSIRQPNDIFFTDLLSKVDVLRANINPQRRPIVGLNDYMNTIKFICNYTHIRQIIEDFEKGNYNKKYKILDCGCGCGYGSIILGGLPNSQVIGADIDNEAVTLANLINIERKNVSYVKSSFEGLRDKGYKFDCIVSLETLEHVEAPEKFVKDALKLLNNDGLLIVSIPHWRYHGTDLNSDHVANWSIEKGKKFFSKLFTRYKFFVTEVVDLKDVLNSTFDFKEVNECNYKKVEHMFFICNKRDIKIDNQVVSISRKQKLRILFVNHSIPPYEYTGTPIATYMEMRSLQKLGHETAVLIPNKGTSVGPIKEFVNNITIYKVPSLSWGQTFLEDAYFGYNIRNYLSIVEDVIKDFSPDIVHINDYVFMSAKIIELFEAIGLPMVRFVHAMEELCFRTHPFYKDELCNGPETPIKCAKCILKDNYNRNNVFRLRNESNYLCKINARFEYINYLYSKYDAILFMTDKWKEYISKFIKYDKTKSFIVPLGINLSVKREEQIKKTNDVINFVYIGTMAKVKGANLLLDVFSDKEILEKNFTLNIFGVAEDDLQSKIRDVEVISKGKIRYMGPYKKENLSLLLDKKDMGIMPSYSETYSITTRELLYVGIPSIVSDIYGIADIVKDGYNGLVFKTGDFQGLKQKVMMVLKDKSLIDKLKEGAINTSIPTPEDEAKQLENIYLNILSSD
;
A
#
# COMPACT_ATOMS: atom_id res chain seq x y z
N MET A 1 48.67 -26.80 -18.27
CA MET A 1 48.60 -26.69 -16.79
C MET A 1 47.58 -27.73 -16.36
N ASN A 2 47.91 -28.68 -15.49
CA ASN A 2 46.91 -29.62 -14.97
C ASN A 2 46.38 -29.03 -13.66
N LEU A 3 45.09 -28.72 -13.61
CA LEU A 3 44.45 -28.22 -12.40
C LEU A 3 44.36 -29.37 -11.39
N LYS A 4 44.54 -29.07 -10.11
CA LYS A 4 44.28 -30.05 -9.05
C LYS A 4 42.82 -29.93 -8.63
N PHE A 5 42.11 -31.06 -8.63
CA PHE A 5 40.71 -31.09 -8.21
C PHE A 5 40.58 -31.69 -6.82
N LYS A 6 39.83 -31.01 -5.95
CA LYS A 6 39.43 -31.48 -4.63
C LYS A 6 37.92 -31.64 -4.59
N LEU A 7 37.45 -32.86 -4.35
CA LEU A 7 36.00 -33.11 -4.21
C LEU A 7 35.50 -32.54 -2.88
N SER A 8 34.32 -31.92 -2.91
CA SER A 8 33.66 -31.38 -1.73
C SER A 8 32.20 -31.75 -1.69
N ASN A 9 31.85 -32.58 -0.70
CA ASN A 9 30.45 -32.96 -0.47
C ASN A 9 29.62 -31.78 0.07
N ASN A 10 30.25 -30.69 0.49
CA ASN A 10 29.56 -29.50 1.00
C ASN A 10 28.76 -28.79 -0.10
N PHE A 11 29.16 -28.94 -1.37
CA PHE A 11 28.47 -28.33 -2.50
C PHE A 11 27.31 -29.17 -3.02
N ASP A 12 27.26 -30.46 -2.70
CA ASP A 12 26.28 -31.42 -3.25
C ASP A 12 24.84 -31.04 -2.90
N LYS A 13 24.60 -30.48 -1.71
CA LYS A 13 23.27 -30.01 -1.28
C LYS A 13 22.70 -28.86 -2.12
N TYR A 14 23.55 -28.22 -2.93
CA TYR A 14 23.17 -27.14 -3.84
C TYR A 14 23.14 -27.58 -5.31
N GLN A 15 23.43 -28.85 -5.62
CA GLN A 15 23.39 -29.37 -6.98
C GLN A 15 22.02 -29.94 -7.34
N LEU A 16 21.71 -29.94 -8.64
CA LEU A 16 20.46 -30.52 -9.17
C LEU A 16 20.54 -32.03 -9.40
N TYR A 17 21.75 -32.56 -9.57
CA TYR A 17 21.99 -33.94 -9.99
C TYR A 17 22.85 -34.67 -8.97
N ASP A 18 22.59 -35.98 -8.83
CA ASP A 18 23.42 -36.86 -7.99
C ASP A 18 24.71 -37.24 -8.74
N THR A 19 24.63 -37.42 -10.06
CA THR A 19 25.73 -37.69 -10.99
C THR A 19 25.49 -36.98 -12.31
N ILE A 20 26.51 -36.91 -13.17
CA ILE A 20 26.38 -36.42 -14.54
C ILE A 20 26.96 -37.48 -15.50
N PRO A 21 26.35 -37.75 -16.68
CA PRO A 21 26.88 -38.73 -17.61
C PRO A 21 28.24 -38.29 -18.17
N ASN A 22 29.14 -39.26 -18.35
CA ASN A 22 30.44 -39.02 -18.96
C ASN A 22 30.31 -38.85 -20.48
N ILE A 23 30.07 -37.61 -20.91
CA ILE A 23 29.95 -37.21 -22.32
C ILE A 23 30.83 -35.99 -22.60
N ASP A 24 30.83 -35.54 -23.86
CA ASP A 24 31.61 -34.42 -24.39
C ASP A 24 31.08 -33.05 -23.91
N TRP A 25 31.22 -32.78 -22.62
CA TRP A 25 30.83 -31.49 -22.04
C TRP A 25 31.80 -30.37 -22.43
N GLU A 26 31.23 -29.24 -22.84
CA GLU A 26 31.96 -28.02 -23.17
C GLU A 26 31.46 -26.86 -22.31
N LEU A 27 32.34 -25.91 -22.03
CA LEU A 27 31.99 -24.73 -21.25
C LEU A 27 31.06 -23.83 -22.07
N PHE A 28 29.85 -23.61 -21.58
CA PHE A 28 28.89 -22.70 -22.21
C PHE A 28 28.96 -21.30 -21.60
N SER A 29 28.97 -21.22 -20.27
CA SER A 29 29.16 -19.95 -19.56
C SER A 29 29.79 -20.13 -18.18
N VAL A 30 30.40 -19.04 -17.69
CA VAL A 30 30.90 -18.89 -16.32
C VAL A 30 30.19 -17.71 -15.68
N ASN A 31 29.62 -17.90 -14.50
CA ASN A 31 29.13 -16.82 -13.65
C ASN A 31 30.02 -16.68 -12.42
N VAL A 32 30.61 -15.50 -12.19
CA VAL A 32 31.54 -15.26 -11.08
C VAL A 32 30.89 -14.38 -10.02
N HIS A 33 31.07 -14.75 -8.75
CA HIS A 33 30.57 -14.02 -7.61
C HIS A 33 31.59 -14.00 -6.46
N ILE A 34 31.58 -12.93 -5.65
CA ILE A 34 32.49 -12.75 -4.51
C ILE A 34 31.67 -12.79 -3.22
N LEU A 35 31.94 -13.77 -2.36
CA LEU A 35 31.28 -13.98 -1.06
C LEU A 35 32.33 -13.94 0.05
N ASN A 36 32.20 -13.05 1.03
CA ASN A 36 33.17 -12.88 2.12
C ASN A 36 34.64 -12.82 1.66
N ASN A 37 34.91 -12.06 0.59
CA ASN A 37 36.23 -11.94 -0.05
C ASN A 37 36.79 -13.24 -0.67
N GLN A 38 36.00 -14.30 -0.76
CA GLN A 38 36.31 -15.51 -1.51
C GLN A 38 35.60 -15.49 -2.87
N MET A 39 36.29 -15.98 -3.90
CA MET A 39 35.74 -16.08 -5.25
C MET A 39 35.07 -17.44 -5.44
N PHE A 40 33.82 -17.39 -5.87
CA PHE A 40 33.03 -18.53 -6.30
C PHE A 40 32.63 -18.36 -7.76
N PHE A 41 32.40 -19.46 -8.44
CA PHE A 41 31.86 -19.44 -9.79
C PHE A 41 30.95 -20.62 -10.08
N ASP A 42 29.94 -20.37 -10.89
CA ASP A 42 29.05 -21.37 -11.44
C ASP A 42 29.37 -21.60 -12.91
N LEU A 43 29.27 -22.86 -13.34
CA LEU A 43 29.45 -23.23 -14.74
C LEU A 43 28.12 -23.64 -15.34
N LEU A 44 27.87 -23.26 -16.58
CA LEU A 44 26.88 -23.91 -17.41
C LEU A 44 27.64 -24.69 -18.48
N LEU A 45 27.39 -26.00 -18.57
CA LEU A 45 28.00 -26.88 -19.56
C LEU A 45 26.99 -27.23 -20.65
N PHE A 46 27.47 -27.43 -21.87
CA PHE A 46 26.69 -27.83 -23.03
C PHE A 46 27.34 -29.01 -23.74
N SER A 47 26.54 -29.95 -24.22
CA SER A 47 27.00 -31.02 -25.12
C SER A 47 26.19 -30.97 -26.41
N GLU A 48 26.87 -30.71 -27.53
CA GLU A 48 26.24 -30.68 -28.86
C GLU A 48 25.66 -32.03 -29.26
N LYS A 49 26.35 -33.11 -28.90
CA LYS A 49 25.95 -34.48 -29.23
C LYS A 49 24.62 -34.86 -28.58
N SER A 50 24.43 -34.48 -27.32
CA SER A 50 23.20 -34.78 -26.58
C SER A 50 22.14 -33.67 -26.69
N ASN A 51 22.55 -32.46 -27.12
CA ASN A 51 21.78 -31.23 -27.06
C ASN A 51 21.22 -30.98 -25.65
N LYS A 52 22.12 -30.99 -24.66
CA LYS A 52 21.78 -30.86 -23.25
C LYS A 52 22.62 -29.81 -22.54
N LEU A 53 22.04 -29.24 -21.49
CA LEU A 53 22.67 -28.26 -20.61
C LEU A 53 22.79 -28.81 -19.20
N VAL A 54 23.90 -28.52 -18.53
CA VAL A 54 24.13 -28.91 -17.14
C VAL A 54 24.73 -27.75 -16.37
N PRO A 55 24.00 -27.17 -15.41
CA PRO A 55 24.59 -26.19 -14.52
C PRO A 55 25.31 -26.86 -13.34
N ILE A 56 26.42 -26.28 -12.91
CA ILE A 56 27.30 -26.73 -11.81
C ILE A 56 27.52 -25.54 -10.87
N PHE A 57 27.09 -25.64 -9.61
CA PHE A 57 27.11 -24.52 -8.67
C PHE A 57 28.25 -24.57 -7.68
N LEU A 58 28.62 -23.38 -7.19
CA LEU A 58 29.50 -23.17 -6.04
C LEU A 58 30.86 -23.86 -6.21
N ASN A 59 31.53 -23.59 -7.32
CA ASN A 59 32.92 -23.96 -7.49
C ASN A 59 33.80 -22.86 -6.88
N THR A 60 34.94 -23.21 -6.30
CA THR A 60 35.88 -22.20 -5.79
C THR A 60 37.33 -22.52 -6.18
N LEU A 61 38.09 -21.46 -6.44
CA LEU A 61 39.50 -21.50 -6.75
C LEU A 61 40.27 -21.02 -5.52
N ASN A 62 41.10 -21.90 -4.96
CA ASN A 62 42.00 -21.54 -3.86
C ASN A 62 43.27 -20.88 -4.40
N ASP A 63 44.04 -20.20 -3.54
CA ASP A 63 45.25 -19.41 -3.87
C ASP A 63 46.42 -20.20 -4.54
N TYR A 64 46.26 -21.49 -4.85
CA TYR A 64 47.31 -22.42 -5.30
C TYR A 64 46.90 -23.35 -6.48
N ASP A 65 46.11 -22.86 -7.45
CA ASP A 65 45.66 -23.61 -8.64
C ASP A 65 44.88 -24.91 -8.34
N GLU A 66 44.28 -24.99 -7.15
CA GLU A 66 43.42 -26.08 -6.70
C GLU A 66 41.95 -25.63 -6.77
N ILE A 67 41.11 -26.43 -7.43
CA ILE A 67 39.68 -26.17 -7.57
C ILE A 67 38.92 -27.15 -6.70
N GLU A 68 38.08 -26.61 -5.83
CA GLU A 68 37.11 -27.39 -5.08
C GLU A 68 35.84 -27.54 -5.92
N ILE A 69 35.46 -28.79 -6.20
CA ILE A 69 34.36 -29.15 -7.11
C ILE A 69 33.33 -30.08 -6.42
N PRO A 70 32.05 -30.04 -6.80
CA PRO A 70 31.03 -30.93 -6.24
C PRO A 70 31.28 -32.41 -6.60
N SER A 71 30.80 -33.32 -5.75
CA SER A 71 31.07 -34.75 -5.90
C SER A 71 30.38 -35.38 -7.11
N MET A 72 29.28 -34.79 -7.59
CA MET A 72 28.53 -35.25 -8.78
C MET A 72 29.37 -35.31 -10.07
N LEU A 73 30.54 -34.65 -10.09
CA LEU A 73 31.45 -34.61 -11.24
C LEU A 73 32.44 -35.78 -11.28
N ILE A 74 32.46 -36.65 -10.26
CA ILE A 74 33.40 -37.79 -10.17
C ILE A 74 33.29 -38.77 -11.35
N SER A 75 32.13 -38.79 -12.03
CA SER A 75 31.86 -39.63 -13.20
C SER A 75 32.43 -39.06 -14.50
N ILE A 76 32.77 -37.77 -14.57
CA ILE A 76 33.33 -37.14 -15.76
C ILE A 76 34.84 -37.43 -15.83
N ASP A 77 35.35 -37.72 -17.02
CA ASP A 77 36.78 -37.98 -17.18
C ASP A 77 37.64 -36.73 -16.91
N ASN A 78 38.84 -36.96 -16.35
CA ASN A 78 39.74 -35.89 -15.95
C ASN A 78 40.19 -34.98 -17.11
N ASN A 79 40.18 -35.44 -18.36
CA ASN A 79 40.58 -34.59 -19.49
C ASN A 79 39.48 -33.58 -19.80
N THR A 80 38.22 -34.01 -19.81
CA THR A 80 37.06 -33.13 -19.97
C THR A 80 36.97 -32.10 -18.84
N LEU A 81 37.13 -32.52 -17.59
CA LEU A 81 37.18 -31.60 -16.44
C LEU A 81 38.32 -30.59 -16.57
N ASN A 82 39.54 -31.03 -16.87
CA ASN A 82 40.68 -30.13 -17.07
C ASN A 82 40.39 -29.12 -18.19
N LYS A 83 39.84 -29.55 -19.34
CA LYS A 83 39.50 -28.66 -20.47
C LYS A 83 38.54 -27.54 -20.03
N VAL A 84 37.41 -27.92 -19.44
CA VAL A 84 36.32 -26.99 -19.06
C VAL A 84 36.80 -25.99 -18.00
N TYR A 85 37.45 -26.46 -16.95
CA TYR A 85 37.87 -25.59 -15.86
C TYR A 85 39.07 -24.70 -16.22
N LEU A 86 40.01 -25.18 -17.07
CA LEU A 86 41.08 -24.32 -17.59
C LEU A 86 40.52 -23.16 -18.41
N GLU A 87 39.52 -23.43 -19.24
CA GLU A 87 38.83 -22.40 -20.01
C GLU A 87 38.15 -21.38 -19.08
N ALA A 88 37.45 -21.85 -18.06
CA ALA A 88 36.82 -20.98 -17.05
C ALA A 88 37.85 -20.11 -16.31
N VAL A 89 38.94 -20.70 -15.82
CA VAL A 89 40.02 -19.98 -15.12
C VAL A 89 40.69 -18.95 -16.03
N ASN A 90 40.90 -19.26 -17.30
CA ASN A 90 41.45 -18.31 -18.28
C ASN A 90 40.52 -17.12 -18.50
N ILE A 91 39.21 -17.37 -18.62
CA ILE A 91 38.20 -16.30 -18.73
C ILE A 91 38.25 -15.41 -17.50
N ILE A 92 38.20 -15.99 -16.29
CA ILE A 92 38.23 -15.27 -15.01
C ILE A 92 39.51 -14.43 -14.88
N SER A 93 40.67 -15.04 -15.11
CA SER A 93 41.99 -14.42 -14.94
C SER A 93 42.28 -13.31 -15.97
N SER A 94 41.63 -13.36 -17.14
CA SER A 94 41.79 -12.35 -18.20
C SER A 94 41.13 -11.00 -17.89
N LYS A 95 40.29 -10.92 -16.84
CA LYS A 95 39.49 -9.73 -16.55
C LYS A 95 40.16 -8.84 -15.51
N LYS A 96 40.35 -7.56 -15.86
CA LYS A 96 41.00 -6.54 -15.02
C LYS A 96 40.21 -6.16 -13.75
N SER A 97 38.91 -6.45 -13.68
CA SER A 97 38.09 -6.25 -12.49
C SER A 97 36.73 -6.94 -12.64
N ILE A 98 36.40 -7.84 -11.71
CA ILE A 98 35.03 -8.34 -11.46
C ILE A 98 34.39 -7.31 -10.54
N ARG A 99 33.36 -6.59 -11.02
CA ARG A 99 32.86 -5.35 -10.36
C ARG A 99 31.50 -5.52 -9.67
N GLN A 100 30.79 -6.61 -9.92
CA GLN A 100 29.44 -6.84 -9.41
C GLN A 100 29.30 -8.28 -8.90
N PRO A 101 28.29 -8.58 -8.07
CA PRO A 101 28.08 -9.91 -7.52
C PRO A 101 27.73 -10.99 -8.57
N ASN A 102 27.47 -10.65 -9.84
CA ASN A 102 27.20 -11.62 -10.92
C ASN A 102 27.80 -11.10 -12.25
N ASP A 103 29.03 -11.49 -12.59
CA ASP A 103 29.59 -11.26 -13.93
C ASP A 103 29.51 -12.57 -14.74
N ILE A 104 28.68 -12.59 -15.79
CA ILE A 104 28.44 -13.75 -16.65
C ILE A 104 29.22 -13.62 -17.95
N PHE A 105 29.97 -14.67 -18.29
CA PHE A 105 30.76 -14.76 -19.52
C PHE A 105 30.30 -15.96 -20.34
N PHE A 106 29.88 -15.71 -21.58
CA PHE A 106 29.49 -16.74 -22.54
C PHE A 106 30.64 -17.11 -23.46
N THR A 107 30.68 -18.37 -23.88
CA THR A 107 31.53 -18.83 -24.99
C THR A 107 30.80 -18.71 -26.33
N ASP A 108 31.48 -19.03 -27.44
CA ASP A 108 30.88 -18.99 -28.79
C ASP A 108 29.69 -19.94 -28.96
N LEU A 109 29.51 -20.88 -28.02
CA LEU A 109 28.40 -21.83 -27.97
C LEU A 109 27.05 -21.16 -27.72
N LEU A 110 26.99 -19.91 -27.24
CA LEU A 110 25.72 -19.18 -27.07
C LEU A 110 24.90 -19.14 -28.37
N SER A 111 25.58 -19.06 -29.51
CA SER A 111 24.96 -19.08 -30.83
C SER A 111 24.19 -20.38 -31.15
N LYS A 112 24.47 -21.46 -30.43
CA LYS A 112 23.90 -22.80 -30.64
C LYS A 112 22.67 -23.11 -29.79
N VAL A 113 22.30 -22.23 -28.85
CA VAL A 113 21.15 -22.44 -27.95
C VAL A 113 20.17 -21.27 -28.06
N ASP A 114 19.26 -21.35 -29.02
CA ASP A 114 18.34 -20.24 -29.38
C ASP A 114 17.45 -19.77 -28.21
N VAL A 115 17.00 -20.70 -27.36
CA VAL A 115 16.13 -20.35 -26.21
C VAL A 115 16.82 -19.42 -25.21
N LEU A 116 18.16 -19.44 -25.14
CA LEU A 116 18.96 -18.55 -24.28
C LEU A 116 19.25 -17.19 -24.92
N ARG A 117 18.97 -17.02 -26.22
CA ARG A 117 19.11 -15.76 -26.96
C ARG A 117 17.82 -14.95 -27.04
N ALA A 118 16.68 -15.55 -26.67
CA ALA A 118 15.39 -14.87 -26.62
C ALA A 118 15.39 -13.75 -25.57
N ASN A 119 14.45 -12.80 -25.69
CA ASN A 119 14.25 -11.76 -24.67
C ASN A 119 13.65 -12.42 -23.40
N ILE A 120 14.52 -12.80 -22.47
CA ILE A 120 14.15 -13.50 -21.24
C ILE A 120 13.88 -12.47 -20.15
N ASN A 121 12.66 -12.46 -19.61
CA ASN A 121 12.40 -11.80 -18.34
C ASN A 121 12.96 -12.69 -17.22
N PRO A 122 14.07 -12.31 -16.54
CA PRO A 122 14.71 -13.13 -15.53
C PRO A 122 13.83 -13.33 -14.28
N GLN A 123 12.82 -12.48 -14.06
CA GLN A 123 11.84 -12.63 -12.99
C GLN A 123 10.82 -13.74 -13.29
N ARG A 124 10.50 -13.99 -14.56
CA ARG A 124 9.57 -15.08 -14.95
C ARG A 124 10.27 -16.41 -15.17
N ARG A 125 11.54 -16.37 -15.57
CA ARG A 125 12.31 -17.52 -16.04
C ARG A 125 13.73 -17.45 -15.51
N PRO A 126 13.94 -17.74 -14.22
CA PRO A 126 15.28 -17.81 -13.67
C PRO A 126 16.02 -19.00 -14.32
N ILE A 127 16.91 -18.69 -15.25
CA ILE A 127 17.87 -19.64 -15.80
C ILE A 127 19.06 -19.73 -14.86
N VAL A 128 19.22 -20.90 -14.30
CA VAL A 128 20.25 -21.19 -13.34
C VAL A 128 21.61 -21.28 -14.03
N GLY A 129 22.61 -20.62 -13.41
CA GLY A 129 23.93 -20.35 -14.01
C GLY A 129 24.01 -19.07 -14.83
N LEU A 130 22.87 -18.41 -15.12
CA LEU A 130 22.77 -17.16 -15.88
C LEU A 130 22.04 -16.03 -15.13
N ASN A 131 21.68 -16.27 -13.87
CA ASN A 131 21.03 -15.30 -12.98
C ASN A 131 21.71 -15.33 -11.61
N ASP A 132 21.23 -14.49 -10.70
CA ASP A 132 21.68 -14.48 -9.31
C ASP A 132 21.71 -15.89 -8.70
N TYR A 133 22.90 -16.32 -8.28
CA TYR A 133 23.14 -17.64 -7.71
C TYR A 133 22.27 -17.89 -6.46
N MET A 134 21.84 -16.83 -5.77
CA MET A 134 20.95 -16.94 -4.60
C MET A 134 19.56 -17.40 -4.94
N ASN A 135 18.98 -16.89 -6.03
CA ASN A 135 17.67 -17.32 -6.48
C ASN A 135 17.70 -18.82 -6.80
N THR A 136 18.79 -19.27 -7.43
CA THR A 136 19.05 -20.69 -7.70
C THR A 136 19.07 -21.54 -6.43
N ILE A 137 19.97 -21.22 -5.49
CA ILE A 137 20.16 -22.00 -4.27
C ILE A 137 18.84 -22.09 -3.48
N LYS A 138 18.12 -20.97 -3.36
CA LYS A 138 16.81 -20.91 -2.70
C LYS A 138 15.81 -21.88 -3.31
N PHE A 139 15.69 -21.90 -4.64
CA PHE A 139 14.80 -22.85 -5.33
C PHE A 139 15.19 -24.30 -5.05
N ILE A 140 16.48 -24.63 -5.13
CA ILE A 140 16.98 -25.99 -4.88
C ILE A 140 16.67 -26.42 -3.44
N CYS A 141 16.94 -25.55 -2.46
CA CYS A 141 16.63 -25.83 -1.06
C CYS A 141 15.12 -25.97 -0.83
N ASN A 142 14.29 -25.09 -1.37
CA ASN A 142 12.83 -25.16 -1.22
C ASN A 142 12.28 -26.47 -1.78
N TYR A 143 12.63 -26.84 -3.01
CA TYR A 143 12.18 -28.10 -3.61
C TYR A 143 12.74 -29.34 -2.91
N THR A 144 13.93 -29.26 -2.32
CA THR A 144 14.50 -30.36 -1.52
C THR A 144 13.67 -30.61 -0.25
N HIS A 145 13.22 -29.57 0.43
CA HIS A 145 12.29 -29.72 1.56
C HIS A 145 10.94 -30.25 1.12
N ILE A 146 10.39 -29.77 -0.01
CA ILE A 146 9.13 -30.30 -0.55
C ILE A 146 9.26 -31.79 -0.90
N ARG A 147 10.39 -32.21 -1.48
CA ARG A 147 10.70 -33.62 -1.74
C ARG A 147 10.64 -34.43 -0.45
N GLN A 148 11.28 -33.97 0.63
CA GLN A 148 11.24 -34.64 1.93
C GLN A 148 9.81 -34.74 2.49
N ILE A 149 9.00 -33.68 2.36
CA ILE A 149 7.60 -33.68 2.79
C ILE A 149 6.77 -34.73 2.02
N ILE A 150 6.99 -34.84 0.71
CA ILE A 150 6.31 -35.84 -0.12
C ILE A 150 6.78 -37.25 0.26
N GLU A 151 8.08 -37.45 0.48
CA GLU A 151 8.64 -38.72 0.92
C GLU A 151 8.06 -39.17 2.27
N ASP A 152 7.94 -38.24 3.22
CA ASP A 152 7.30 -38.48 4.52
C ASP A 152 5.82 -38.82 4.41
N PHE A 153 5.10 -38.18 3.47
CA PHE A 153 3.70 -38.46 3.20
C PHE A 153 3.51 -39.87 2.60
N GLU A 154 4.47 -40.34 1.80
CA GLU A 154 4.46 -41.65 1.18
C GLU A 154 4.98 -42.79 2.08
N LYS A 155 5.53 -42.49 3.27
CA LYS A 155 6.05 -43.50 4.21
C LYS A 155 4.99 -44.58 4.49
N GLY A 156 5.25 -45.79 3.99
CA GLY A 156 4.37 -46.96 4.12
C GLY A 156 3.72 -47.45 2.81
N ASN A 157 3.88 -46.75 1.68
CA ASN A 157 3.24 -47.08 0.40
C ASN A 157 4.23 -47.35 -0.76
N TYR A 158 5.36 -48.00 -0.45
CA TYR A 158 6.51 -48.19 -1.35
C TYR A 158 6.23 -48.88 -2.71
N ASN A 159 5.09 -49.55 -2.85
CA ASN A 159 4.71 -50.27 -4.08
C ASN A 159 3.87 -49.42 -5.06
N LYS A 160 3.39 -48.24 -4.64
CA LYS A 160 2.57 -47.37 -5.50
C LYS A 160 3.47 -46.47 -6.35
N LYS A 161 3.20 -46.41 -7.66
CA LYS A 161 3.85 -45.42 -8.53
C LYS A 161 3.19 -44.05 -8.33
N TYR A 162 3.90 -43.10 -7.72
CA TYR A 162 3.35 -41.80 -7.32
C TYR A 162 3.40 -40.80 -8.49
N LYS A 163 2.26 -40.24 -8.90
CA LYS A 163 2.20 -39.24 -9.97
C LYS A 163 2.21 -37.83 -9.41
N ILE A 164 3.24 -37.06 -9.76
CA ILE A 164 3.44 -35.69 -9.29
C ILE A 164 3.30 -34.72 -10.47
N LEU A 165 2.53 -33.66 -10.29
CA LEU A 165 2.53 -32.49 -11.16
C LEU A 165 3.36 -31.39 -10.50
N ASP A 166 4.36 -30.89 -11.22
CA ASP A 166 5.03 -29.63 -10.91
C ASP A 166 4.41 -28.56 -11.81
N CYS A 167 3.54 -27.73 -11.24
CA CYS A 167 2.73 -26.74 -11.95
C CYS A 167 3.41 -25.38 -11.91
N GLY A 168 3.62 -24.78 -13.09
CA GLY A 168 4.50 -23.62 -13.22
C GLY A 168 5.95 -24.06 -13.06
N CYS A 169 6.32 -25.19 -13.68
CA CYS A 169 7.64 -25.79 -13.47
C CYS A 169 8.79 -24.90 -13.95
N GLY A 170 8.50 -23.86 -14.75
CA GLY A 170 9.48 -22.97 -15.33
C GLY A 170 10.53 -23.75 -16.10
N CYS A 171 11.78 -23.52 -15.72
CA CYS A 171 12.97 -24.15 -16.23
C CYS A 171 13.18 -25.61 -15.76
N GLY A 172 12.35 -26.17 -14.88
CA GLY A 172 12.30 -27.62 -14.59
C GLY A 172 13.16 -28.12 -13.42
N TYR A 173 13.80 -27.24 -12.65
CA TYR A 173 14.65 -27.66 -11.52
C TYR A 173 13.88 -28.44 -10.46
N GLY A 174 12.71 -27.92 -10.08
CA GLY A 174 11.83 -28.57 -9.12
C GLY A 174 11.42 -29.96 -9.58
N SER A 175 11.00 -30.08 -10.83
CA SER A 175 10.66 -31.37 -11.46
C SER A 175 11.80 -32.39 -11.40
N ILE A 176 13.07 -31.98 -11.61
CA ILE A 176 14.24 -32.87 -11.50
C ILE A 176 14.45 -33.34 -10.05
N ILE A 177 14.37 -32.42 -9.09
CA ILE A 177 14.54 -32.71 -7.66
C ILE A 177 13.43 -33.67 -7.19
N LEU A 178 12.17 -33.39 -7.54
CA LEU A 178 11.02 -34.25 -7.26
C LEU A 178 11.16 -35.62 -7.94
N GLY A 179 11.76 -35.68 -9.12
CA GLY A 179 12.06 -36.93 -9.84
C GLY A 179 13.06 -37.84 -9.12
N GLY A 180 13.77 -37.33 -8.10
CA GLY A 180 14.61 -38.12 -7.20
C GLY A 180 13.81 -38.99 -6.21
N LEU A 181 12.48 -38.81 -6.10
CA LEU A 181 11.65 -39.66 -5.25
C LEU A 181 11.58 -41.10 -5.80
N PRO A 182 11.72 -42.12 -4.94
CA PRO A 182 11.59 -43.51 -5.35
C PRO A 182 10.19 -43.78 -5.91
N ASN A 183 10.12 -44.58 -6.98
CA ASN A 183 8.85 -44.99 -7.61
C ASN A 183 7.92 -43.81 -8.02
N SER A 184 8.47 -42.66 -8.38
CA SER A 184 7.69 -41.49 -8.81
C SER A 184 7.63 -41.33 -10.34
N GLN A 185 6.60 -40.65 -10.83
CA GLN A 185 6.52 -40.08 -12.17
C GLN A 185 6.15 -38.61 -12.06
N VAL A 186 7.02 -37.74 -12.56
CA VAL A 186 6.86 -36.29 -12.47
C VAL A 186 6.52 -35.73 -13.85
N ILE A 187 5.50 -34.88 -13.88
CA ILE A 187 5.16 -34.08 -15.05
C ILE A 187 5.34 -32.61 -14.66
N GLY A 188 6.32 -31.95 -15.27
CA GLY A 188 6.45 -30.50 -15.20
C GLY A 188 5.55 -29.87 -16.25
N ALA A 189 4.61 -29.02 -15.83
CA ALA A 189 3.71 -28.31 -16.74
C ALA A 189 3.92 -26.81 -16.62
N ASP A 190 4.10 -26.16 -17.75
CA ASP A 190 4.15 -24.71 -17.85
C ASP A 190 3.32 -24.23 -19.05
N ILE A 191 2.79 -23.01 -18.99
CA ILE A 191 2.07 -22.40 -20.11
C ILE A 191 3.04 -21.82 -21.14
N ASP A 192 4.27 -21.52 -20.72
CA ASP A 192 5.33 -20.99 -21.57
C ASP A 192 6.11 -22.11 -22.26
N ASN A 193 6.20 -22.02 -23.59
CA ASN A 193 6.92 -23.00 -24.39
C ASN A 193 8.45 -22.91 -24.20
N GLU A 194 8.99 -21.72 -23.97
CA GLU A 194 10.44 -21.53 -23.78
C GLU A 194 10.89 -22.14 -22.44
N ALA A 195 10.06 -22.01 -21.39
CA ALA A 195 10.26 -22.67 -20.10
C ALA A 195 10.33 -24.20 -20.26
N VAL A 196 9.35 -24.80 -20.93
CA VAL A 196 9.32 -26.25 -21.24
C VAL A 196 10.51 -26.67 -22.10
N THR A 197 10.93 -25.85 -23.06
CA THR A 197 12.10 -26.14 -23.92
C THR A 197 13.36 -26.21 -23.07
N LEU A 198 13.58 -25.22 -22.21
CA LEU A 198 14.72 -25.19 -21.30
C LEU A 198 14.70 -26.37 -20.30
N ALA A 199 13.54 -26.68 -19.74
CA ALA A 199 13.35 -27.82 -18.84
C ALA A 199 13.76 -29.15 -19.49
N ASN A 200 13.45 -29.32 -20.78
CA ASN A 200 13.90 -30.48 -21.55
C ASN A 200 15.42 -30.48 -21.80
N LEU A 201 16.07 -29.32 -21.98
CA LEU A 201 17.52 -29.24 -22.17
C LEU A 201 18.29 -29.64 -20.91
N ILE A 202 17.79 -29.28 -19.73
CA ILE A 202 18.47 -29.57 -18.46
C ILE A 202 18.16 -30.96 -17.88
N ASN A 203 17.09 -31.61 -18.32
CA ASN A 203 16.78 -32.97 -17.89
C ASN A 203 17.65 -33.98 -18.65
N ILE A 204 18.79 -34.31 -18.06
CA ILE A 204 19.83 -35.18 -18.63
C ILE A 204 19.74 -36.65 -18.19
N GLU A 205 19.16 -36.93 -17.02
CA GLU A 205 19.21 -38.28 -16.41
C GLU A 205 17.84 -38.87 -16.04
N ARG A 206 16.82 -38.04 -15.79
CA ARG A 206 15.56 -38.50 -15.17
C ARG A 206 14.54 -38.93 -16.22
N LYS A 207 14.54 -40.22 -16.55
CA LYS A 207 13.54 -40.85 -17.45
C LYS A 207 12.11 -40.81 -16.91
N ASN A 208 11.94 -40.65 -15.59
CA ASN A 208 10.66 -40.53 -14.92
C ASN A 208 10.11 -39.09 -14.85
N VAL A 209 10.84 -38.12 -15.38
CA VAL A 209 10.44 -36.70 -15.46
C VAL A 209 10.14 -36.36 -16.91
N SER A 210 9.01 -35.71 -17.16
CA SER A 210 8.60 -35.24 -18.49
C SER A 210 8.03 -33.83 -18.40
N TYR A 211 8.12 -33.05 -19.48
CA TYR A 211 7.63 -31.67 -19.51
C TYR A 211 6.59 -31.47 -20.60
N VAL A 212 5.56 -30.67 -20.30
CA VAL A 212 4.46 -30.41 -21.22
C VAL A 212 4.02 -28.95 -21.17
N LYS A 213 3.82 -28.36 -22.34
CA LYS A 213 3.14 -27.06 -22.45
C LYS A 213 1.65 -27.26 -22.19
N SER A 214 1.15 -26.86 -21.03
CA SER A 214 -0.27 -27.05 -20.67
C SER A 214 -0.74 -26.18 -19.51
N SER A 215 -2.03 -25.82 -19.55
CA SER A 215 -2.76 -25.30 -18.40
C SER A 215 -3.42 -26.45 -17.61
N PHE A 216 -3.97 -26.17 -16.43
CA PHE A 216 -4.79 -27.16 -15.71
C PHE A 216 -5.96 -27.70 -16.54
N GLU A 217 -6.59 -26.85 -17.34
CA GLU A 217 -7.67 -27.23 -18.24
C GLU A 217 -7.16 -28.21 -19.30
N GLY A 218 -6.03 -27.91 -19.96
CA GLY A 218 -5.42 -28.79 -20.94
C GLY A 218 -4.97 -30.15 -20.39
N LEU A 219 -4.48 -30.20 -19.13
CA LEU A 219 -4.17 -31.46 -18.46
C LEU A 219 -5.43 -32.27 -18.13
N ARG A 220 -6.49 -31.59 -17.65
CA ARG A 220 -7.76 -32.24 -17.32
C ARG A 220 -8.42 -32.84 -18.57
N ASP A 221 -8.41 -32.12 -19.68
CA ASP A 221 -9.02 -32.56 -20.94
C ASP A 221 -8.30 -33.78 -21.53
N LYS A 222 -7.01 -33.95 -21.22
CA LYS A 222 -6.21 -35.15 -21.52
C LYS A 222 -6.41 -36.29 -20.52
N GLY A 223 -7.29 -36.13 -19.52
CA GLY A 223 -7.61 -37.16 -18.53
C GLY A 223 -6.55 -37.36 -17.44
N TYR A 224 -5.66 -36.40 -17.21
CA TYR A 224 -4.64 -36.53 -16.17
C TYR A 224 -5.23 -36.51 -14.77
N LYS A 225 -4.62 -37.31 -13.89
CA LYS A 225 -4.83 -37.33 -12.45
C LYS A 225 -3.50 -37.51 -11.73
N PHE A 226 -3.35 -36.82 -10.61
CA PHE A 226 -2.12 -36.76 -9.83
C PHE A 226 -2.37 -37.13 -8.38
N ASP A 227 -1.36 -37.73 -7.75
CA ASP A 227 -1.34 -37.98 -6.33
C ASP A 227 -0.79 -36.77 -5.55
N CYS A 228 0.11 -35.99 -6.16
CA CYS A 228 0.57 -34.72 -5.63
C CYS A 228 0.64 -33.64 -6.71
N ILE A 229 0.26 -32.42 -6.36
CA ILE A 229 0.51 -31.22 -7.17
C ILE A 229 1.36 -30.27 -6.33
N VAL A 230 2.50 -29.87 -6.87
CA VAL A 230 3.39 -28.84 -6.33
C VAL A 230 3.26 -27.61 -7.22
N SER A 231 3.10 -26.43 -6.63
CA SER A 231 3.10 -25.16 -7.35
C SER A 231 3.74 -24.10 -6.47
N LEU A 232 4.99 -23.78 -6.74
CA LEU A 232 5.73 -22.79 -5.97
C LEU A 232 5.69 -21.44 -6.69
N GLU A 233 5.53 -20.35 -5.93
CA GLU A 233 5.61 -18.96 -6.44
C GLU A 233 4.75 -18.73 -7.70
N THR A 234 3.48 -19.14 -7.61
CA THR A 234 2.51 -19.02 -8.72
C THR A 234 1.28 -18.19 -8.36
N LEU A 235 0.77 -18.25 -7.12
CA LEU A 235 -0.51 -17.63 -6.75
C LEU A 235 -0.49 -16.09 -6.77
N GLU A 236 0.67 -15.47 -6.54
CA GLU A 236 0.93 -14.04 -6.64
C GLU A 236 0.79 -13.49 -8.06
N HIS A 237 0.86 -14.37 -9.07
CA HIS A 237 0.72 -14.05 -10.49
C HIS A 237 -0.68 -14.30 -11.04
N VAL A 238 -1.60 -14.83 -10.22
CA VAL A 238 -2.93 -15.28 -10.68
C VAL A 238 -4.03 -14.34 -10.18
N GLU A 239 -4.83 -13.80 -11.11
CA GLU A 239 -5.95 -12.90 -10.79
C GLU A 239 -7.07 -13.59 -9.97
N ALA A 240 -7.27 -14.90 -10.18
CA ALA A 240 -8.30 -15.70 -9.53
C ALA A 240 -7.69 -16.89 -8.74
N PRO A 241 -7.06 -16.63 -7.58
CA PRO A 241 -6.34 -17.67 -6.83
C PRO A 241 -7.25 -18.81 -6.33
N GLU A 242 -8.51 -18.53 -6.01
CA GLU A 242 -9.47 -19.59 -5.65
C GLU A 242 -9.78 -20.52 -6.81
N LYS A 243 -9.94 -19.98 -8.04
CA LYS A 243 -10.14 -20.79 -9.24
C LYS A 243 -8.92 -21.68 -9.47
N PHE A 244 -7.71 -21.12 -9.31
CA PHE A 244 -6.46 -21.87 -9.42
C PHE A 244 -6.43 -23.09 -8.49
N VAL A 245 -6.70 -22.88 -7.19
CA VAL A 245 -6.72 -23.97 -6.21
C VAL A 245 -7.84 -24.97 -6.55
N LYS A 246 -9.05 -24.52 -6.89
CA LYS A 246 -10.16 -25.40 -7.28
C LYS A 246 -9.84 -26.24 -8.52
N ASP A 247 -9.14 -25.68 -9.51
CA ASP A 247 -8.73 -26.41 -10.71
C ASP A 247 -7.61 -27.42 -10.42
N ALA A 248 -6.65 -27.09 -9.56
CA ALA A 248 -5.66 -28.04 -9.07
C ALA A 248 -6.32 -29.22 -8.33
N LEU A 249 -7.28 -28.95 -7.45
CA LEU A 249 -8.03 -29.96 -6.69
C LEU A 249 -8.81 -30.92 -7.61
N LYS A 250 -9.30 -30.45 -8.77
CA LYS A 250 -9.96 -31.32 -9.77
C LYS A 250 -8.97 -32.30 -10.41
N LEU A 251 -7.69 -31.99 -10.48
CA LEU A 251 -6.64 -32.87 -11.01
C LEU A 251 -6.09 -33.85 -9.97
N LEU A 252 -6.31 -33.60 -8.68
CA LEU A 252 -5.90 -34.51 -7.61
C LEU A 252 -6.81 -35.75 -7.47
N ASN A 253 -6.20 -36.87 -7.08
CA ASN A 253 -6.87 -38.05 -6.52
C ASN A 253 -7.48 -37.73 -5.14
N ASN A 254 -8.41 -38.56 -4.65
CA ASN A 254 -9.21 -38.25 -3.44
C ASN A 254 -8.39 -37.98 -2.17
N ASP A 255 -7.26 -38.68 -1.99
CA ASP A 255 -6.33 -38.47 -0.87
C ASP A 255 -5.08 -37.68 -1.28
N GLY A 256 -5.11 -37.05 -2.46
CA GLY A 256 -3.97 -36.37 -3.04
C GLY A 256 -3.57 -35.09 -2.30
N LEU A 257 -2.31 -34.72 -2.45
CA LEU A 257 -1.68 -33.59 -1.77
C LEU A 257 -1.50 -32.39 -2.70
N LEU A 258 -1.91 -31.21 -2.24
CA LEU A 258 -1.60 -29.93 -2.86
C LEU A 258 -0.55 -29.22 -2.01
N ILE A 259 0.59 -28.90 -2.59
CA ILE A 259 1.66 -28.13 -1.95
C ILE A 259 1.83 -26.83 -2.73
N VAL A 260 1.63 -25.71 -2.04
CA VAL A 260 1.75 -24.38 -2.64
C VAL A 260 2.74 -23.54 -1.85
N SER A 261 3.60 -22.79 -2.53
CA SER A 261 4.30 -21.66 -1.91
C SER A 261 3.82 -20.32 -2.44
N ILE A 262 3.93 -19.32 -1.58
CA ILE A 262 3.62 -17.93 -1.89
C ILE A 262 4.72 -17.06 -1.25
N PRO A 263 5.35 -16.15 -1.99
CA PRO A 263 6.34 -15.27 -1.42
C PRO A 263 5.66 -14.18 -0.59
N HIS A 264 6.34 -13.72 0.46
CA HIS A 264 5.83 -12.69 1.35
C HIS A 264 6.01 -11.30 0.72
N TRP A 265 4.94 -10.50 0.70
CA TRP A 265 4.91 -9.17 0.05
C TRP A 265 6.04 -8.23 0.50
N ARG A 266 6.51 -8.35 1.75
CA ARG A 266 7.61 -7.51 2.29
C ARG A 266 8.89 -7.59 1.46
N TYR A 267 9.14 -8.75 0.85
CA TYR A 267 10.35 -9.04 0.07
C TYR A 267 10.07 -9.16 -1.42
N HIS A 268 8.84 -9.52 -1.78
CA HIS A 268 8.41 -9.87 -3.13
C HIS A 268 7.03 -9.27 -3.44
N GLY A 269 6.83 -8.00 -3.09
CA GLY A 269 5.56 -7.29 -3.31
C GLY A 269 5.36 -6.85 -4.76
N THR A 270 4.16 -6.39 -5.08
CA THR A 270 3.80 -5.82 -6.39
C THR A 270 4.61 -4.58 -6.76
N ASP A 271 5.19 -3.89 -5.78
CA ASP A 271 6.10 -2.77 -5.98
C ASP A 271 7.54 -3.21 -6.33
N LEU A 272 7.87 -4.50 -6.16
CA LEU A 272 9.18 -5.08 -6.41
C LEU A 272 9.22 -6.00 -7.65
N ASN A 273 8.07 -6.57 -8.04
CA ASN A 273 7.93 -7.43 -9.21
C ASN A 273 6.68 -7.05 -10.01
N SER A 274 6.86 -6.64 -11.27
CA SER A 274 5.77 -6.17 -12.13
C SER A 274 4.79 -7.26 -12.55
N ASP A 275 5.16 -8.53 -12.37
CA ASP A 275 4.31 -9.67 -12.73
C ASP A 275 3.42 -10.12 -11.58
N HIS A 276 3.60 -9.57 -10.37
CA HIS A 276 2.73 -9.84 -9.24
C HIS A 276 1.45 -9.02 -9.39
N VAL A 277 0.32 -9.69 -9.32
CA VAL A 277 -1.01 -9.04 -9.34
C VAL A 277 -1.61 -8.93 -7.93
N ALA A 278 -1.00 -9.60 -6.93
CA ALA A 278 -1.46 -9.57 -5.55
C ALA A 278 -0.31 -9.66 -4.54
N ASN A 279 -0.42 -8.88 -3.46
CA ASN A 279 0.43 -8.98 -2.27
C ASN A 279 -0.13 -10.02 -1.29
N TRP A 280 0.76 -10.83 -0.70
CA TRP A 280 0.43 -11.89 0.25
C TRP A 280 1.20 -11.78 1.56
N SER A 281 0.47 -11.71 2.67
CA SER A 281 0.97 -11.84 4.05
C SER A 281 0.66 -13.22 4.64
N ILE A 282 1.23 -13.51 5.80
CA ILE A 282 0.94 -14.73 6.58
C ILE A 282 -0.56 -14.81 6.90
N GLU A 283 -1.14 -13.70 7.34
CA GLU A 283 -2.52 -13.56 7.77
C GLU A 283 -3.47 -13.78 6.58
N LYS A 284 -3.21 -13.11 5.45
CA LYS A 284 -4.00 -13.27 4.22
C LYS A 284 -3.92 -14.69 3.66
N GLY A 285 -2.72 -15.27 3.61
CA GLY A 285 -2.53 -16.66 3.19
C GLY A 285 -3.30 -17.65 4.08
N LYS A 286 -3.18 -17.52 5.41
CA LYS A 286 -3.94 -18.36 6.35
C LYS A 286 -5.45 -18.19 6.19
N LYS A 287 -5.96 -16.95 6.10
CA LYS A 287 -7.39 -16.67 5.87
C LYS A 287 -7.85 -17.37 4.58
N PHE A 288 -7.13 -17.18 3.48
CA PHE A 288 -7.42 -17.77 2.18
C PHE A 288 -7.50 -19.30 2.22
N PHE A 289 -6.46 -20.00 2.71
CA PHE A 289 -6.48 -21.47 2.76
C PHE A 289 -7.49 -22.01 3.78
N SER A 290 -7.75 -21.30 4.87
CA SER A 290 -8.79 -21.67 5.84
C SER A 290 -10.22 -21.56 5.28
N LYS A 291 -10.46 -20.73 4.26
CA LYS A 291 -11.75 -20.71 3.53
C LYS A 291 -11.95 -22.00 2.72
N LEU A 292 -10.87 -22.59 2.21
CA LEU A 292 -10.91 -23.74 1.30
C LEU A 292 -10.75 -25.10 2.00
N PHE A 293 -9.99 -25.17 3.09
CA PHE A 293 -9.65 -26.42 3.78
C PHE A 293 -10.03 -26.38 5.27
N THR A 294 -10.50 -27.51 5.81
CA THR A 294 -10.72 -27.70 7.25
C THR A 294 -9.40 -27.83 8.01
N ARG A 295 -8.36 -28.36 7.36
CA ARG A 295 -7.01 -28.55 7.92
C ARG A 295 -5.96 -28.40 6.82
N TYR A 296 -4.82 -27.79 7.16
CA TYR A 296 -3.62 -27.73 6.32
C TYR A 296 -2.38 -27.59 7.22
N LYS A 297 -1.21 -28.00 6.73
CA LYS A 297 0.07 -27.69 7.39
C LYS A 297 0.65 -26.41 6.80
N PHE A 298 1.35 -25.64 7.63
CA PHE A 298 1.87 -24.33 7.26
C PHE A 298 3.32 -24.16 7.72
N PHE A 299 4.22 -23.93 6.77
CA PHE A 299 5.64 -23.72 7.00
C PHE A 299 6.10 -22.40 6.38
N VAL A 300 7.25 -21.92 6.81
CA VAL A 300 7.90 -20.73 6.24
C VAL A 300 9.39 -20.93 6.09
N THR A 301 9.98 -20.15 5.19
CA THR A 301 11.43 -19.89 5.16
C THR A 301 11.71 -18.44 5.50
N GLU A 302 12.84 -18.16 6.13
CA GLU A 302 13.28 -16.80 6.49
C GLU A 302 14.33 -16.28 5.50
N VAL A 303 14.43 -14.95 5.41
CA VAL A 303 15.51 -14.30 4.65
C VAL A 303 16.86 -14.66 5.25
N VAL A 304 17.74 -15.13 4.38
CA VAL A 304 19.11 -15.53 4.69
C VAL A 304 20.09 -14.38 4.47
N ASP A 305 21.12 -14.26 5.33
CA ASP A 305 22.21 -13.30 5.12
C ASP A 305 23.06 -13.71 3.91
N LEU A 306 23.06 -12.84 2.90
CA LEU A 306 23.76 -13.05 1.64
C LEU A 306 25.29 -13.07 1.79
N LYS A 307 25.82 -12.63 2.94
CA LYS A 307 27.25 -12.65 3.19
C LYS A 307 27.78 -14.05 3.49
N ASP A 308 26.97 -14.96 4.04
CA ASP A 308 27.47 -16.27 4.50
C ASP A 308 26.54 -17.44 4.11
N VAL A 309 26.38 -17.65 2.80
CA VAL A 309 25.42 -18.62 2.24
C VAL A 309 25.81 -20.08 2.51
N LEU A 310 27.12 -20.38 2.59
CA LEU A 310 27.61 -21.74 2.84
C LEU A 310 27.31 -22.22 4.26
N ASN A 311 27.35 -21.31 5.24
CA ASN A 311 27.03 -21.60 6.64
C ASN A 311 25.57 -21.32 6.99
N SER A 312 24.82 -20.66 6.11
CA SER A 312 23.40 -20.40 6.31
C SER A 312 22.53 -21.64 6.03
N THR A 313 21.51 -21.84 6.86
CA THR A 313 20.52 -22.89 6.70
C THR A 313 19.20 -22.33 6.17
N PHE A 314 18.69 -22.91 5.08
CA PHE A 314 17.40 -22.55 4.48
C PHE A 314 16.30 -23.38 5.12
N ASP A 315 16.13 -23.26 6.44
CA ASP A 315 15.26 -24.16 7.20
C ASP A 315 13.78 -23.93 6.90
N PHE A 316 13.05 -25.02 6.65
CA PHE A 316 11.60 -25.05 6.73
C PHE A 316 11.19 -25.04 8.20
N LYS A 317 10.60 -23.92 8.65
CA LYS A 317 10.17 -23.75 10.04
C LYS A 317 8.65 -23.79 10.15
N GLU A 318 8.13 -24.39 11.22
CA GLU A 318 6.75 -24.12 11.61
C GLU A 318 6.64 -22.66 12.08
N VAL A 319 5.54 -21.97 11.77
CA VAL A 319 5.49 -20.50 11.99
C VAL A 319 5.69 -20.07 13.43
N ASN A 320 5.37 -20.95 14.39
CA ASN A 320 5.50 -20.66 15.82
C ASN A 320 6.98 -20.51 16.26
N GLU A 321 7.93 -20.91 15.41
CA GLU A 321 9.37 -20.89 15.69
C GLU A 321 10.12 -19.78 14.93
N CYS A 322 9.42 -18.96 14.13
CA CYS A 322 10.04 -17.97 13.25
C CYS A 322 9.84 -16.52 13.69
N ASN A 323 10.76 -15.65 13.30
CA ASN A 323 10.55 -14.22 13.34
C ASN A 323 9.75 -13.82 12.09
N TYR A 324 8.44 -13.53 12.26
CA TYR A 324 7.57 -13.12 11.15
C TYR A 324 8.11 -11.95 10.32
N LYS A 325 8.96 -11.09 10.90
CA LYS A 325 9.59 -9.97 10.18
C LYS A 325 10.60 -10.45 9.15
N LYS A 326 11.12 -11.67 9.31
CA LYS A 326 12.08 -12.32 8.41
C LYS A 326 11.45 -13.33 7.44
N VAL A 327 10.16 -13.64 7.55
CA VAL A 327 9.50 -14.61 6.66
C VAL A 327 9.57 -14.15 5.21
N GLU A 328 10.18 -14.97 4.35
CA GLU A 328 10.37 -14.72 2.93
C GLU A 328 9.37 -15.50 2.08
N HIS A 329 9.18 -16.80 2.36
CA HIS A 329 8.21 -17.64 1.64
C HIS A 329 7.32 -18.39 2.63
N MET A 330 6.07 -18.60 2.21
CA MET A 330 5.02 -19.28 2.95
C MET A 330 4.62 -20.54 2.19
N PHE A 331 4.52 -21.67 2.89
CA PHE A 331 4.21 -22.97 2.30
C PHE A 331 2.93 -23.54 2.93
N PHE A 332 1.98 -23.90 2.08
CA PHE A 332 0.70 -24.50 2.46
C PHE A 332 0.60 -25.92 1.90
N ILE A 333 0.43 -26.90 2.79
CA ILE A 333 0.31 -28.30 2.42
C ILE A 333 -1.09 -28.77 2.79
N CYS A 334 -1.90 -29.02 1.77
CA CYS A 334 -3.32 -29.24 1.88
C CYS A 334 -3.69 -30.62 1.31
N ASN A 335 -4.38 -31.45 2.08
CA ASN A 335 -4.89 -32.72 1.56
C ASN A 335 -6.29 -32.52 0.97
N LYS A 336 -6.57 -33.12 -0.18
CA LYS A 336 -7.87 -33.01 -0.85
C LYS A 336 -9.04 -33.49 0.02
N ARG A 337 -8.85 -34.48 0.90
CA ARG A 337 -9.90 -34.96 1.81
C ARG A 337 -10.33 -33.93 2.85
N ASP A 338 -9.48 -32.94 3.11
CA ASP A 338 -9.72 -31.86 4.07
C ASP A 338 -10.35 -30.62 3.40
N ILE A 339 -10.89 -30.73 2.18
CA ILE A 339 -11.64 -29.64 1.53
C ILE A 339 -12.92 -29.37 2.33
N LYS A 340 -13.23 -28.08 2.56
CA LYS A 340 -14.54 -27.67 3.06
C LYS A 340 -15.60 -27.91 1.98
N ILE A 341 -16.62 -28.71 2.30
CA ILE A 341 -17.80 -28.85 1.45
C ILE A 341 -18.60 -27.56 1.59
N ASP A 342 -18.86 -26.85 0.49
CA ASP A 342 -19.69 -25.64 0.44
C ASP A 342 -21.08 -25.94 1.01
N ASN A 343 -21.24 -25.74 2.31
CA ASN A 343 -22.49 -25.79 3.05
C ASN A 343 -22.26 -25.10 4.40
N GLN A 344 -22.17 -23.78 4.37
CA GLN A 344 -22.73 -22.87 5.37
C GLN A 344 -22.31 -21.45 4.98
N VAL A 345 -23.22 -20.76 4.29
CA VAL A 345 -23.32 -19.31 4.43
C VAL A 345 -23.65 -19.09 5.90
N VAL A 346 -22.63 -18.77 6.70
CA VAL A 346 -22.85 -18.28 8.05
C VAL A 346 -23.50 -16.91 7.86
N SER A 347 -24.83 -16.88 7.94
CA SER A 347 -25.57 -15.64 8.04
C SER A 347 -25.11 -14.96 9.33
N ILE A 348 -24.28 -13.93 9.20
CA ILE A 348 -23.86 -13.12 10.34
C ILE A 348 -25.11 -12.40 10.86
N SER A 349 -25.65 -12.88 11.99
CA SER A 349 -26.75 -12.23 12.69
C SER A 349 -26.26 -10.96 13.39
N ARG A 350 -27.07 -9.90 13.32
CA ARG A 350 -26.83 -8.53 13.82
C ARG A 350 -26.18 -8.38 15.21
N LYS A 351 -25.43 -7.27 15.33
CA LYS A 351 -24.65 -6.71 16.45
C LYS A 351 -23.31 -7.39 16.73
N GLN A 352 -22.47 -7.49 15.70
CA GLN A 352 -21.06 -7.76 15.91
C GLN A 352 -20.36 -6.48 16.39
N LYS A 353 -19.73 -6.57 17.57
CA LYS A 353 -18.78 -5.54 18.02
C LYS A 353 -17.59 -5.55 17.07
N LEU A 354 -17.42 -4.48 16.30
CA LEU A 354 -16.28 -4.28 15.40
C LEU A 354 -15.09 -3.64 16.15
N ARG A 355 -13.87 -3.98 15.74
CA ARG A 355 -12.62 -3.31 16.10
C ARG A 355 -12.16 -2.46 14.92
N ILE A 356 -12.24 -1.14 15.07
CA ILE A 356 -12.06 -0.18 13.98
C ILE A 356 -10.76 0.59 14.23
N LEU A 357 -9.78 0.46 13.33
CA LEU A 357 -8.53 1.23 13.39
C LEU A 357 -8.66 2.47 12.52
N PHE A 358 -8.70 3.64 13.14
CA PHE A 358 -8.62 4.92 12.44
C PHE A 358 -7.17 5.24 12.08
N VAL A 359 -6.97 5.94 10.96
CA VAL A 359 -5.69 6.50 10.55
C VAL A 359 -5.87 8.00 10.32
N ASN A 360 -5.08 8.80 11.04
CA ASN A 360 -5.11 10.25 10.94
C ASN A 360 -3.75 10.83 11.35
N HIS A 361 -3.41 12.05 10.92
CA HIS A 361 -2.16 12.70 11.31
C HIS A 361 -2.10 13.17 12.76
N SER A 362 -3.26 13.34 13.40
CA SER A 362 -3.37 13.78 14.79
C SER A 362 -4.75 13.48 15.36
N ILE A 363 -4.93 13.68 16.66
CA ILE A 363 -6.22 13.56 17.36
C ILE A 363 -6.19 14.41 18.64
N PRO A 364 -7.32 14.93 19.13
CA PRO A 364 -7.40 15.46 20.50
C PRO A 364 -6.81 14.47 21.54
N PRO A 365 -6.01 14.94 22.51
CA PRO A 365 -5.75 16.33 22.86
C PRO A 365 -4.56 16.99 22.12
N TYR A 366 -3.90 16.31 21.20
CA TYR A 366 -2.70 16.84 20.52
C TYR A 366 -3.03 17.95 19.53
N GLU A 367 -4.17 17.84 18.85
CA GLU A 367 -4.62 18.82 17.87
C GLU A 367 -6.14 18.94 17.82
N TYR A 368 -6.64 20.18 17.74
CA TYR A 368 -8.07 20.51 17.69
C TYR A 368 -8.42 21.23 16.39
N THR A 369 -8.15 20.57 15.26
CA THR A 369 -8.43 21.06 13.90
C THR A 369 -9.40 20.12 13.18
N GLY A 370 -9.75 20.41 11.92
CA GLY A 370 -10.81 19.75 11.15
C GLY A 370 -10.83 18.22 11.24
N THR A 371 -9.87 17.54 10.57
CA THR A 371 -9.85 16.06 10.51
C THR A 371 -9.56 15.40 11.86
N PRO A 372 -8.70 15.95 12.76
CA PRO A 372 -8.53 15.40 14.11
C PRO A 372 -9.82 15.42 14.95
N ILE A 373 -10.60 16.49 14.88
CA ILE A 373 -11.89 16.58 15.59
C ILE A 373 -12.92 15.62 14.98
N ALA A 374 -13.02 15.55 13.65
CA ALA A 374 -13.92 14.63 12.96
C ALA A 374 -13.62 13.17 13.35
N THR A 375 -12.36 12.75 13.22
CA THR A 375 -11.88 11.42 13.63
C THR A 375 -12.25 11.10 15.08
N TYR A 376 -12.01 12.04 16.00
CA TYR A 376 -12.36 11.85 17.41
C TYR A 376 -13.87 11.70 17.63
N MET A 377 -14.70 12.50 16.94
CA MET A 377 -16.17 12.40 17.03
C MET A 377 -16.70 11.09 16.45
N GLU A 378 -16.19 10.66 15.29
CA GLU A 378 -16.51 9.37 14.66
C GLU A 378 -16.19 8.21 15.61
N MET A 379 -14.97 8.18 16.16
CA MET A 379 -14.53 7.16 17.11
C MET A 379 -15.45 7.10 18.33
N ARG A 380 -15.69 8.24 18.99
CA ARG A 380 -16.54 8.31 20.19
C ARG A 380 -17.98 7.89 19.90
N SER A 381 -18.50 8.20 18.72
CA SER A 381 -19.88 7.87 18.34
C SER A 381 -20.03 6.39 17.99
N LEU A 382 -19.05 5.79 17.31
CA LEU A 382 -19.00 4.34 17.08
C LEU A 382 -18.80 3.55 18.38
N GLN A 383 -18.03 4.07 19.34
CA GLN A 383 -17.95 3.50 20.69
C GLN A 383 -19.30 3.48 21.40
N LYS A 384 -20.12 4.54 21.27
CA LYS A 384 -21.50 4.57 21.81
C LYS A 384 -22.41 3.51 21.17
N LEU A 385 -22.16 3.13 19.91
CA LEU A 385 -22.87 2.03 19.24
C LEU A 385 -22.38 0.64 19.70
N GLY A 386 -21.31 0.58 20.49
CA GLY A 386 -20.78 -0.65 21.10
C GLY A 386 -19.53 -1.19 20.42
N HIS A 387 -18.94 -0.47 19.47
CA HIS A 387 -17.70 -0.86 18.80
C HIS A 387 -16.46 -0.47 19.61
N GLU A 388 -15.33 -1.09 19.29
CA GLU A 388 -14.02 -0.73 19.83
C GLU A 388 -13.22 0.03 18.78
N THR A 389 -12.58 1.12 19.20
CA THR A 389 -11.87 2.01 18.27
C THR A 389 -10.47 2.31 18.78
N ALA A 390 -9.50 2.30 17.88
CA ALA A 390 -8.17 2.85 18.10
C ALA A 390 -7.79 3.77 16.95
N VAL A 391 -6.75 4.59 17.13
CA VAL A 391 -6.22 5.45 16.07
C VAL A 391 -4.72 5.29 15.94
N LEU A 392 -4.23 5.27 14.70
CA LEU A 392 -2.84 5.31 14.31
C LEU A 392 -2.47 6.74 13.90
N ILE A 393 -1.47 7.34 14.58
CA ILE A 393 -0.98 8.69 14.31
C ILE A 393 0.56 8.73 14.20
N PRO A 394 1.14 9.65 13.42
CA PRO A 394 2.59 9.89 13.40
C PRO A 394 3.07 10.61 14.68
N ASN A 395 4.32 10.37 15.07
CA ASN A 395 4.98 11.02 16.20
C ASN A 395 6.48 11.22 15.91
N LYS A 396 6.96 12.45 16.11
CA LYS A 396 8.38 12.79 15.94
C LYS A 396 9.28 12.17 17.03
N GLY A 397 8.71 11.79 18.18
CA GLY A 397 9.45 11.22 19.31
C GLY A 397 9.71 9.71 19.25
N THR A 398 9.28 9.02 18.18
CA THR A 398 9.40 7.56 18.06
C THR A 398 10.36 7.16 16.95
N SER A 399 11.30 6.27 17.26
CA SER A 399 12.24 5.71 16.27
C SER A 399 12.42 4.18 16.34
N VAL A 400 11.98 3.52 17.43
CA VAL A 400 12.30 2.10 17.71
C VAL A 400 11.07 1.18 17.76
N GLY A 401 9.86 1.72 17.56
CA GLY A 401 8.61 0.94 17.63
C GLY A 401 7.38 1.81 17.82
N PRO A 402 6.16 1.21 17.81
CA PRO A 402 4.95 1.96 18.10
C PRO A 402 4.86 2.26 19.60
N ILE A 403 4.35 3.42 19.97
CA ILE A 403 3.95 3.74 21.36
C ILE A 403 2.44 3.64 21.45
N LYS A 404 1.94 2.80 22.35
CA LYS A 404 0.52 2.68 22.68
C LYS A 404 0.20 3.55 23.89
N GLU A 405 -0.78 4.43 23.75
CA GLU A 405 -1.30 5.29 24.81
C GLU A 405 -2.81 5.11 24.94
N PHE A 406 -3.34 5.34 26.14
CA PHE A 406 -4.77 5.36 26.40
C PHE A 406 -5.15 6.70 27.02
N VAL A 407 -5.84 7.55 26.26
CA VAL A 407 -6.20 8.92 26.65
C VAL A 407 -7.67 9.16 26.30
N ASN A 408 -8.44 9.74 27.22
CA ASN A 408 -9.86 10.06 27.01
C ASN A 408 -10.70 8.85 26.51
N ASN A 409 -10.45 7.65 27.04
CA ASN A 409 -11.02 6.37 26.61
C ASN A 409 -10.79 6.02 25.13
N ILE A 410 -9.68 6.48 24.57
CA ILE A 410 -9.24 6.16 23.22
C ILE A 410 -7.85 5.53 23.27
N THR A 411 -7.70 4.41 22.58
CA THR A 411 -6.40 3.80 22.31
C THR A 411 -5.73 4.52 21.14
N ILE A 412 -4.54 5.05 21.37
CA ILE A 412 -3.74 5.80 20.39
C ILE A 412 -2.43 5.03 20.17
N TYR A 413 -2.15 4.68 18.92
CA TYR A 413 -0.87 4.14 18.48
C TYR A 413 -0.09 5.21 17.76
N LYS A 414 1.13 5.48 18.24
CA LYS A 414 2.04 6.46 17.67
C LYS A 414 3.18 5.77 16.94
N VAL A 415 3.40 6.12 15.68
CA VAL A 415 4.48 5.59 14.83
C VAL A 415 5.44 6.69 14.38
N PRO A 416 6.68 6.39 13.95
CA PRO A 416 7.63 7.42 13.53
C PRO A 416 7.06 8.40 12.48
N SER A 417 7.13 9.69 12.77
CA SER A 417 6.73 10.72 11.79
C SER A 417 7.78 10.81 10.68
N LEU A 418 7.32 10.76 9.43
CA LEU A 418 8.12 11.07 8.26
C LEU A 418 8.00 12.55 7.89
N SER A 419 8.92 13.09 7.08
CA SER A 419 8.79 14.47 6.60
C SER A 419 7.74 14.57 5.48
N TRP A 420 7.16 15.77 5.32
CA TRP A 420 6.17 16.02 4.26
C TRP A 420 6.75 15.85 2.86
N GLY A 421 7.99 16.32 2.65
CA GLY A 421 8.71 16.11 1.40
C GLY A 421 8.84 14.63 1.06
N GLN A 422 9.29 13.83 2.01
CA GLN A 422 9.44 12.38 1.82
C GLN A 422 8.11 11.71 1.46
N THR A 423 7.07 11.93 2.26
CA THR A 423 5.76 11.26 2.10
C THR A 423 5.00 11.69 0.84
N PHE A 424 5.05 12.97 0.47
CA PHE A 424 4.31 13.47 -0.69
C PHE A 424 5.09 13.33 -2.00
N LEU A 425 6.37 13.70 -2.01
CA LEU A 425 7.16 13.83 -3.25
C LEU A 425 8.02 12.60 -3.55
N GLU A 426 8.47 11.90 -2.51
CA GLU A 426 9.56 10.94 -2.67
C GLU A 426 9.09 9.48 -2.54
N ASP A 427 8.06 9.21 -1.73
CA ASP A 427 7.51 7.88 -1.45
C ASP A 427 7.13 7.12 -2.73
N ALA A 428 6.33 7.77 -3.59
CA ALA A 428 5.89 7.22 -4.87
C ALA A 428 7.01 7.14 -5.93
N TYR A 429 8.02 8.00 -5.84
CA TYR A 429 9.03 8.16 -6.90
C TYR A 429 10.28 7.29 -6.68
N PHE A 430 10.80 7.24 -5.46
CA PHE A 430 12.01 6.47 -5.14
C PHE A 430 11.69 5.08 -4.60
N GLY A 431 10.45 4.83 -4.16
CA GLY A 431 10.06 3.54 -3.60
C GLY A 431 10.96 3.13 -2.43
N TYR A 432 11.26 4.04 -1.50
CA TYR A 432 12.20 3.80 -0.40
C TYR A 432 11.95 2.46 0.28
N ASN A 433 13.03 1.83 0.75
CA ASN A 433 12.92 0.69 1.65
C ASN A 433 12.43 1.16 3.04
N ILE A 434 11.12 1.31 3.16
CA ILE A 434 10.39 1.64 4.39
C ILE A 434 9.95 0.38 5.13
N ARG A 435 10.60 -0.78 4.90
CA ARG A 435 10.25 -2.07 5.53
C ARG A 435 10.22 -1.99 7.06
N ASN A 436 11.21 -1.32 7.65
CA ASN A 436 11.24 -1.12 9.10
C ASN A 436 10.04 -0.29 9.58
N TYR A 437 9.66 0.74 8.82
CA TYR A 437 8.50 1.56 9.13
C TYR A 437 7.19 0.78 9.01
N LEU A 438 6.99 0.00 7.94
CA LEU A 438 5.80 -0.84 7.79
C LEU A 438 5.74 -1.93 8.86
N SER A 439 6.89 -2.45 9.29
CA SER A 439 6.93 -3.41 10.39
C SER A 439 6.43 -2.81 11.70
N ILE A 440 6.68 -1.52 11.97
CA ILE A 440 6.15 -0.84 13.15
C ILE A 440 4.62 -0.74 13.06
N VAL A 441 4.08 -0.43 11.87
CA VAL A 441 2.64 -0.36 11.64
C VAL A 441 2.00 -1.76 11.72
N GLU A 442 2.69 -2.79 11.24
CA GLU A 442 2.25 -4.18 11.37
C GLU A 442 2.16 -4.62 12.84
N ASP A 443 3.07 -4.16 13.70
CA ASP A 443 3.02 -4.42 15.14
C ASP A 443 1.75 -3.81 15.77
N VAL A 444 1.31 -2.63 15.29
CA VAL A 444 0.03 -2.01 15.69
C VAL A 444 -1.16 -2.85 15.23
N ILE A 445 -1.15 -3.33 13.98
CA ILE A 445 -2.21 -4.18 13.44
C ILE A 445 -2.31 -5.49 14.23
N LYS A 446 -1.18 -6.09 14.64
CA LYS A 446 -1.17 -7.33 15.42
C LYS A 446 -1.75 -7.11 16.83
N ASP A 447 -1.31 -6.06 17.50
CA ASP A 447 -1.80 -5.72 18.85
C ASP A 447 -3.30 -5.34 18.85
N PHE A 448 -3.72 -4.50 17.90
CA PHE A 448 -5.11 -4.06 17.82
C PHE A 448 -6.04 -4.98 17.02
N SER A 449 -5.51 -5.92 16.22
CA SER A 449 -6.25 -6.86 15.34
C SER A 449 -7.59 -6.31 14.82
N PRO A 450 -7.57 -5.26 13.98
CA PRO A 450 -8.77 -4.59 13.49
C PRO A 450 -9.58 -5.49 12.55
N ASP A 451 -10.90 -5.32 12.58
CA ASP A 451 -11.82 -5.87 11.58
C ASP A 451 -11.88 -4.98 10.34
N ILE A 452 -11.63 -3.67 10.50
CA ILE A 452 -11.67 -2.67 9.44
C ILE A 452 -10.71 -1.50 9.73
N VAL A 453 -10.15 -0.92 8.68
CA VAL A 453 -9.32 0.30 8.76
C VAL A 453 -10.08 1.48 8.15
N HIS A 454 -10.23 2.56 8.91
CA HIS A 454 -10.83 3.81 8.46
C HIS A 454 -9.76 4.90 8.32
N ILE A 455 -9.57 5.41 7.11
CA ILE A 455 -8.47 6.32 6.76
C ILE A 455 -9.05 7.72 6.50
N ASN A 456 -8.88 8.63 7.47
CA ASN A 456 -9.27 10.04 7.36
C ASN A 456 -8.18 10.88 6.70
N ASP A 457 -6.92 10.60 7.02
CA ASP A 457 -5.74 11.00 6.26
C ASP A 457 -4.54 10.18 6.73
N TYR A 458 -3.38 10.40 6.11
CA TYR A 458 -2.11 9.77 6.51
C TYR A 458 -0.94 10.76 6.38
N VAL A 459 -1.18 12.03 6.70
CA VAL A 459 -0.14 13.07 6.63
C VAL A 459 1.02 12.69 7.57
N PHE A 460 2.26 12.84 7.10
CA PHE A 460 3.49 12.41 7.78
C PHE A 460 3.64 10.89 8.00
N MET A 461 2.80 10.08 7.35
CA MET A 461 2.96 8.63 7.23
C MET A 461 3.14 8.24 5.76
N SER A 462 3.83 7.13 5.50
CA SER A 462 3.99 6.63 4.12
C SER A 462 2.65 6.11 3.60
N ALA A 463 2.34 6.37 2.33
CA ALA A 463 1.12 5.86 1.72
C ALA A 463 1.17 4.33 1.52
N LYS A 464 2.36 3.73 1.57
CA LYS A 464 2.57 2.27 1.53
C LYS A 464 1.91 1.52 2.69
N ILE A 465 1.44 2.21 3.74
CA ILE A 465 0.60 1.57 4.78
C ILE A 465 -0.70 1.01 4.20
N ILE A 466 -1.22 1.59 3.11
CA ILE A 466 -2.42 1.09 2.41
C ILE A 466 -2.12 -0.25 1.74
N GLU A 467 -0.96 -0.38 1.08
CA GLU A 467 -0.50 -1.65 0.51
C GLU A 467 -0.27 -2.71 1.59
N LEU A 468 0.24 -2.32 2.77
CA LEU A 468 0.34 -3.20 3.93
C LEU A 468 -1.04 -3.71 4.38
N PHE A 469 -2.03 -2.82 4.51
CA PHE A 469 -3.40 -3.21 4.90
C PHE A 469 -4.02 -4.16 3.87
N GLU A 470 -3.86 -3.87 2.57
CA GLU A 470 -4.29 -4.76 1.47
C GLU A 470 -3.58 -6.12 1.51
N ALA A 471 -2.27 -6.13 1.77
CA ALA A 471 -1.47 -7.35 1.86
C ALA A 471 -1.90 -8.23 3.04
N ILE A 472 -2.34 -7.62 4.14
CA ILE A 472 -2.94 -8.31 5.30
C ILE A 472 -4.37 -8.78 5.01
N GLY A 473 -5.05 -8.16 4.03
CA GLY A 473 -6.44 -8.45 3.69
C GLY A 473 -7.43 -7.78 4.64
N LEU A 474 -7.06 -6.60 5.17
CA LEU A 474 -7.95 -5.77 5.96
C LEU A 474 -8.87 -4.96 5.04
N PRO A 475 -10.20 -4.97 5.25
CA PRO A 475 -11.08 -4.06 4.56
C PRO A 475 -10.75 -2.60 4.90
N MET A 476 -10.76 -1.74 3.88
CA MET A 476 -10.32 -0.35 4.01
C MET A 476 -11.39 0.64 3.54
N VAL A 477 -11.64 1.63 4.39
CA VAL A 477 -12.53 2.76 4.11
C VAL A 477 -11.69 4.03 4.04
N ARG A 478 -11.75 4.76 2.93
CA ARG A 478 -11.10 6.07 2.77
C ARG A 478 -12.13 7.18 2.87
N PHE A 479 -12.02 8.06 3.86
CA PHE A 479 -12.91 9.22 3.99
C PHE A 479 -12.17 10.51 3.61
N VAL A 480 -12.47 11.05 2.43
CA VAL A 480 -11.69 12.16 1.84
C VAL A 480 -12.08 13.50 2.45
N HIS A 481 -11.31 13.96 3.44
CA HIS A 481 -11.58 15.22 4.15
C HIS A 481 -10.95 16.46 3.51
N ALA A 482 -9.77 16.34 2.88
CA ALA A 482 -9.01 17.45 2.32
C ALA A 482 -8.17 17.04 1.09
N MET A 483 -7.22 17.90 0.67
CA MET A 483 -6.40 17.69 -0.53
C MET A 483 -4.97 17.26 -0.25
N GLU A 484 -4.68 16.73 0.92
CA GLU A 484 -3.36 16.25 1.32
C GLU A 484 -2.79 15.19 0.38
N GLU A 485 -3.65 14.40 -0.27
CA GLU A 485 -3.19 13.39 -1.24
C GLU A 485 -2.76 14.01 -2.58
N LEU A 486 -3.41 15.11 -2.97
CA LEU A 486 -3.37 15.70 -4.31
C LEU A 486 -2.58 17.01 -4.40
N CYS A 487 -2.43 17.74 -3.30
CA CYS A 487 -1.81 19.05 -3.26
C CYS A 487 -0.73 19.10 -2.19
N PHE A 488 0.51 19.42 -2.58
CA PHE A 488 1.63 19.58 -1.65
C PHE A 488 1.39 20.69 -0.62
N ARG A 489 0.50 21.64 -0.90
CA ARG A 489 0.09 22.69 0.05
C ARG A 489 -1.06 22.27 0.96
N THR A 490 -1.61 21.07 0.76
CA THR A 490 -2.84 20.53 1.40
C THR A 490 -4.13 21.32 1.14
N HIS A 491 -4.06 22.50 0.51
CA HIS A 491 -5.21 23.30 0.11
C HIS A 491 -5.03 23.97 -1.29
N PRO A 492 -6.12 24.22 -2.03
CA PRO A 492 -6.08 24.82 -3.36
C PRO A 492 -6.02 26.36 -3.33
N PHE A 493 -5.17 26.98 -2.52
CA PHE A 493 -5.09 28.45 -2.40
C PHE A 493 -3.63 28.93 -2.46
N TYR A 494 -3.33 29.90 -3.34
CA TYR A 494 -1.99 30.45 -3.52
C TYR A 494 -2.04 31.90 -4.01
N LYS A 495 -1.25 32.80 -3.37
CA LYS A 495 -1.15 34.23 -3.72
C LYS A 495 -2.51 34.93 -3.90
N ASP A 496 -3.39 34.73 -2.92
CA ASP A 496 -4.73 35.33 -2.88
C ASP A 496 -5.67 34.87 -4.01
N GLU A 497 -5.30 33.80 -4.73
CA GLU A 497 -6.10 33.17 -5.77
C GLU A 497 -6.46 31.72 -5.42
N LEU A 498 -7.67 31.32 -5.84
CA LEU A 498 -8.11 29.93 -5.78
C LEU A 498 -7.49 29.13 -6.93
N CYS A 499 -6.88 27.99 -6.62
CA CYS A 499 -6.41 27.05 -7.62
C CYS A 499 -7.57 26.18 -8.11
N ASN A 500 -7.74 26.06 -9.42
CA ASN A 500 -8.70 25.13 -10.04
C ASN A 500 -8.37 23.63 -9.81
N GLY A 501 -7.30 23.33 -9.09
CA GLY A 501 -6.84 21.98 -8.77
C GLY A 501 -5.60 21.53 -9.53
N PRO A 502 -5.12 20.31 -9.26
CA PRO A 502 -3.92 19.72 -9.83
C PRO A 502 -4.14 19.22 -11.28
N GLU A 503 -4.62 20.10 -12.17
CA GLU A 503 -4.98 19.77 -13.56
C GLU A 503 -3.83 19.11 -14.34
N THR A 504 -2.59 19.51 -14.07
CA THR A 504 -1.40 18.91 -14.68
C THR A 504 -0.24 18.85 -13.68
N PRO A 505 0.62 17.82 -13.74
CA PRO A 505 1.83 17.74 -12.91
C PRO A 505 2.74 18.97 -13.05
N ILE A 506 2.85 19.55 -14.26
CA ILE A 506 3.68 20.73 -14.53
C ILE A 506 3.17 21.99 -13.81
N LYS A 507 1.85 22.16 -13.69
CA LYS A 507 1.25 23.28 -12.94
C LYS A 507 1.63 23.20 -11.46
N CYS A 508 1.50 22.01 -10.87
CA CYS A 508 1.87 21.76 -9.48
C CYS A 508 3.38 21.90 -9.25
N ALA A 509 4.22 21.40 -10.17
CA ALA A 509 5.67 21.55 -10.09
C ALA A 509 6.08 23.04 -10.05
N LYS A 510 5.50 23.86 -10.93
CA LYS A 510 5.72 25.31 -10.95
C LYS A 510 5.23 26.00 -9.68
N CYS A 511 4.10 25.54 -9.11
CA CYS A 511 3.57 26.07 -7.86
C CYS A 511 4.54 25.84 -6.69
N ILE A 512 5.05 24.62 -6.53
CA ILE A 512 6.02 24.27 -5.46
C ILE A 512 7.35 25.02 -5.65
N LEU A 513 7.83 25.14 -6.89
CA LEU A 513 9.08 25.83 -7.19
C LEU A 513 9.09 27.31 -6.83
N LYS A 514 7.99 28.01 -7.15
CA LYS A 514 7.88 29.46 -6.94
C LYS A 514 8.05 29.88 -5.48
N ASP A 515 7.85 28.96 -4.53
CA ASP A 515 8.07 29.23 -3.11
C ASP A 515 9.52 29.12 -2.66
N ASN A 516 10.29 28.26 -3.34
CA ASN A 516 11.59 27.84 -2.84
C ASN A 516 12.76 28.51 -3.56
N TYR A 517 12.53 29.08 -4.76
CA TYR A 517 13.62 29.56 -5.61
C TYR A 517 13.28 30.79 -6.46
N ASN A 518 14.05 31.86 -6.28
CA ASN A 518 14.25 32.94 -7.25
C ASN A 518 15.68 32.84 -7.79
N ARG A 519 15.92 31.97 -8.78
CA ARG A 519 17.26 31.77 -9.39
C ARG A 519 17.16 31.61 -10.91
N ASN A 520 18.32 31.66 -11.58
CA ASN A 520 18.46 31.68 -13.05
C ASN A 520 17.72 30.52 -13.79
N ASN A 521 17.56 30.68 -15.11
CA ASN A 521 16.76 29.78 -15.95
C ASN A 521 17.22 28.31 -15.91
N VAL A 522 18.53 28.05 -15.82
CA VAL A 522 19.08 26.68 -15.78
C VAL A 522 18.71 25.98 -14.48
N PHE A 523 18.84 26.69 -13.34
CA PHE A 523 18.45 26.15 -12.03
C PHE A 523 16.95 25.86 -11.99
N ARG A 524 16.13 26.75 -12.55
CA ARG A 524 14.69 26.56 -12.64
C ARG A 524 14.32 25.33 -13.45
N LEU A 525 14.89 25.16 -14.65
CA LEU A 525 14.62 24.01 -15.52
C LEU A 525 14.90 22.68 -14.81
N ARG A 526 16.08 22.54 -14.20
CA ARG A 526 16.48 21.30 -13.51
C ARG A 526 15.53 20.94 -12.37
N ASN A 527 15.15 21.90 -11.53
CA ASN A 527 14.26 21.63 -10.41
C ASN A 527 12.81 21.42 -10.88
N GLU A 528 12.37 22.08 -11.95
CA GLU A 528 11.05 21.89 -12.55
C GLU A 528 10.89 20.46 -13.04
N SER A 529 11.88 19.95 -13.78
CA SER A 529 11.91 18.55 -14.21
C SER A 529 11.89 17.58 -13.02
N ASN A 530 12.63 17.88 -11.95
CA ASN A 530 12.65 17.05 -10.75
C ASN A 530 11.27 16.96 -10.07
N TYR A 531 10.61 18.10 -9.83
CA TYR A 531 9.27 18.10 -9.24
C TYR A 531 8.22 17.53 -10.19
N LEU A 532 8.34 17.76 -11.49
CA LEU A 532 7.43 17.23 -12.50
C LEU A 532 7.35 15.70 -12.41
N CYS A 533 8.50 15.01 -12.43
CA CYS A 533 8.55 13.55 -12.35
C CYS A 533 7.96 13.03 -11.03
N LYS A 534 8.29 13.67 -9.90
CA LYS A 534 7.79 13.30 -8.57
C LYS A 534 6.27 13.46 -8.45
N ILE A 535 5.72 14.57 -8.94
CA ILE A 535 4.28 14.84 -8.92
C ILE A 535 3.53 13.91 -9.86
N ASN A 536 4.09 13.63 -11.04
CA ASN A 536 3.50 12.67 -11.97
C ASN A 536 3.41 11.28 -11.32
N ALA A 537 4.50 10.80 -10.71
CA ALA A 537 4.52 9.55 -9.95
C ALA A 537 3.47 9.54 -8.82
N ARG A 538 3.37 10.65 -8.08
CA ARG A 538 2.36 10.79 -7.02
C ARG A 538 0.93 10.64 -7.55
N PHE A 539 0.56 11.29 -8.66
CA PHE A 539 -0.81 11.22 -9.17
C PHE A 539 -1.18 9.83 -9.67
N GLU A 540 -0.28 9.16 -10.39
CA GLU A 540 -0.51 7.77 -10.81
C GLU A 540 -0.61 6.83 -9.60
N TYR A 541 0.24 7.02 -8.59
CA TYR A 541 0.22 6.22 -7.39
C TYR A 541 -1.06 6.43 -6.56
N ILE A 542 -1.56 7.65 -6.44
CA ILE A 542 -2.87 7.89 -5.81
C ILE A 542 -3.99 7.14 -6.55
N ASN A 543 -4.02 7.15 -7.89
CA ASN A 543 -5.00 6.37 -8.65
C ASN A 543 -4.90 4.86 -8.36
N TYR A 544 -3.67 4.35 -8.26
CA TYR A 544 -3.43 2.97 -7.86
C TYR A 544 -3.98 2.68 -6.45
N LEU A 545 -3.69 3.53 -5.45
CA LEU A 545 -4.17 3.34 -4.08
C LEU A 545 -5.69 3.40 -3.98
N TYR A 546 -6.34 4.28 -4.75
CA TYR A 546 -7.81 4.37 -4.79
C TYR A 546 -8.50 3.14 -5.38
N SER A 547 -7.77 2.28 -6.11
CA SER A 547 -8.28 0.98 -6.54
C SER A 547 -8.34 -0.05 -5.41
N LYS A 548 -7.66 0.22 -4.27
CA LYS A 548 -7.52 -0.72 -3.15
C LYS A 548 -8.59 -0.56 -2.07
N TYR A 549 -9.27 0.58 -2.02
CA TYR A 549 -10.28 0.84 -1.01
C TYR A 549 -11.59 0.09 -1.29
N ASP A 550 -12.21 -0.43 -0.25
CA ASP A 550 -13.52 -1.11 -0.30
C ASP A 550 -14.68 -0.12 -0.25
N ALA A 551 -14.47 1.04 0.38
CA ALA A 551 -15.38 2.18 0.29
C ALA A 551 -14.63 3.51 0.31
N ILE A 552 -15.17 4.49 -0.42
CA ILE A 552 -14.66 5.85 -0.51
C ILE A 552 -15.77 6.81 -0.10
N LEU A 553 -15.55 7.55 0.98
CA LEU A 553 -16.52 8.45 1.58
C LEU A 553 -16.16 9.89 1.25
N PHE A 554 -17.18 10.70 1.00
CA PHE A 554 -17.09 12.14 0.82
C PHE A 554 -18.11 12.83 1.71
N MET A 555 -17.79 14.03 2.17
CA MET A 555 -18.68 14.76 3.08
C MET A 555 -19.88 15.38 2.36
N THR A 556 -19.73 15.72 1.08
CA THR A 556 -20.77 16.36 0.24
C THR A 556 -20.62 15.98 -1.24
N ASP A 557 -21.70 16.18 -2.01
CA ASP A 557 -21.69 15.93 -3.45
C ASP A 557 -20.73 16.87 -4.21
N LYS A 558 -20.73 18.18 -3.94
CA LYS A 558 -19.79 19.10 -4.60
C LYS A 558 -18.33 18.76 -4.32
N TRP A 559 -18.02 18.31 -3.10
CA TRP A 559 -16.68 17.88 -2.76
C TRP A 559 -16.28 16.62 -3.52
N LYS A 560 -17.18 15.63 -3.57
CA LYS A 560 -17.01 14.42 -4.39
C LYS A 560 -16.79 14.78 -5.86
N GLU A 561 -17.63 15.63 -6.44
CA GLU A 561 -17.52 16.07 -7.83
C GLU A 561 -16.18 16.75 -8.12
N TYR A 562 -15.70 17.58 -7.19
CA TYR A 562 -14.41 18.23 -7.33
C TYR A 562 -13.25 17.22 -7.31
N ILE A 563 -13.18 16.38 -6.29
CA ILE A 563 -12.08 15.41 -6.14
C ILE A 563 -12.08 14.39 -7.28
N SER A 564 -13.27 13.95 -7.73
CA SER A 564 -13.42 12.98 -8.83
C SER A 564 -12.87 13.45 -10.18
N LYS A 565 -12.51 14.74 -10.32
CA LYS A 565 -11.80 15.25 -11.51
C LYS A 565 -10.33 14.82 -11.56
N PHE A 566 -9.75 14.45 -10.41
CA PHE A 566 -8.31 14.25 -10.25
C PHE A 566 -7.93 12.83 -9.83
N ILE A 567 -8.89 12.01 -9.39
CA ILE A 567 -8.67 10.62 -8.99
C ILE A 567 -9.54 9.66 -9.78
N LYS A 568 -9.02 8.45 -10.04
CA LYS A 568 -9.73 7.33 -10.63
C LYS A 568 -10.10 6.34 -9.53
N TYR A 569 -11.39 6.01 -9.44
CA TYR A 569 -11.90 5.04 -8.45
C TYR A 569 -13.22 4.42 -8.93
N ASP A 570 -13.60 3.31 -8.31
CA ASP A 570 -14.90 2.67 -8.55
C ASP A 570 -16.02 3.47 -7.90
N LYS A 571 -16.85 4.11 -8.73
CA LYS A 571 -17.97 4.94 -8.26
C LYS A 571 -19.04 4.14 -7.52
N THR A 572 -19.15 2.83 -7.75
CA THR A 572 -20.11 1.97 -7.05
C THR A 572 -19.75 1.80 -5.57
N LYS A 573 -18.48 2.03 -5.21
CA LYS A 573 -17.95 1.98 -3.85
C LYS A 573 -17.93 3.35 -3.16
N SER A 574 -18.63 4.36 -3.70
CA SER A 574 -18.54 5.73 -3.20
C SER A 574 -19.80 6.25 -2.54
N PHE A 575 -19.66 6.88 -1.37
CA PHE A 575 -20.76 7.28 -0.51
C PHE A 575 -20.63 8.74 -0.07
N ILE A 576 -21.77 9.39 0.16
CA ILE A 576 -21.82 10.70 0.84
C ILE A 576 -22.16 10.45 2.30
N VAL A 577 -21.25 10.84 3.19
CA VAL A 577 -21.41 10.74 4.65
C VAL A 577 -21.09 12.11 5.22
N PRO A 578 -22.09 12.96 5.52
CA PRO A 578 -21.82 14.27 6.09
C PRO A 578 -21.38 14.15 7.56
N LEU A 579 -20.41 14.96 7.98
CA LEU A 579 -19.92 14.96 9.37
C LEU A 579 -21.00 15.41 10.35
N GLY A 580 -21.10 14.69 11.46
CA GLY A 580 -22.01 14.99 12.55
C GLY A 580 -21.57 16.21 13.35
N ILE A 581 -22.50 17.12 13.64
CA ILE A 581 -22.24 18.31 14.45
C ILE A 581 -22.64 18.05 15.89
N ASN A 582 -21.65 18.02 16.79
CA ASN A 582 -21.86 17.88 18.21
C ASN A 582 -21.91 19.24 18.90
N LEU A 583 -23.11 19.71 19.24
CA LEU A 583 -23.30 20.86 20.11
C LEU A 583 -24.02 20.41 21.37
N SER A 584 -23.49 20.79 22.53
CA SER A 584 -24.06 20.50 23.85
C SER A 584 -25.37 21.24 24.15
N VAL A 585 -25.90 21.96 23.18
CA VAL A 585 -27.06 22.85 23.33
C VAL A 585 -28.23 22.33 22.51
N LYS A 586 -29.43 22.44 23.09
CA LYS A 586 -30.65 22.13 22.36
C LYS A 586 -30.78 23.05 21.16
N ARG A 587 -31.15 22.48 20.02
CA ARG A 587 -31.48 23.22 18.81
C ARG A 587 -32.50 24.31 19.16
N GLU A 588 -32.24 25.54 18.70
CA GLU A 588 -33.13 26.67 18.98
C GLU A 588 -34.43 26.48 18.17
N GLU A 589 -35.57 26.36 18.86
CA GLU A 589 -36.88 26.17 18.24
C GLU A 589 -37.63 27.50 18.01
N GLN A 590 -37.12 28.60 18.57
CA GLN A 590 -37.77 29.91 18.54
C GLN A 590 -36.92 30.96 17.83
N ILE A 591 -37.54 31.71 16.93
CA ILE A 591 -36.89 32.82 16.23
C ILE A 591 -36.75 34.00 17.19
N LYS A 592 -35.52 34.35 17.56
CA LYS A 592 -35.21 35.59 18.27
C LYS A 592 -35.25 36.77 17.28
N LYS A 593 -36.15 37.73 17.54
CA LYS A 593 -36.23 38.97 16.76
C LYS A 593 -34.90 39.72 16.77
N THR A 594 -34.52 40.23 15.60
CA THR A 594 -33.30 41.01 15.44
C THR A 594 -33.41 42.38 16.11
N ASN A 595 -32.40 42.77 16.89
CA ASN A 595 -32.34 44.08 17.56
C ASN A 595 -32.00 45.21 16.58
N ASP A 596 -32.03 46.46 17.08
CA ASP A 596 -31.69 47.61 16.24
C ASP A 596 -30.22 47.67 15.79
N VAL A 597 -29.33 47.09 16.59
CA VAL A 597 -27.91 46.89 16.27
C VAL A 597 -27.74 45.46 15.78
N ILE A 598 -27.26 45.29 14.54
CA ILE A 598 -27.01 43.96 13.98
C ILE A 598 -25.67 43.43 14.49
N ASN A 599 -25.68 42.23 15.10
CA ASN A 599 -24.49 41.63 15.69
C ASN A 599 -23.92 40.54 14.78
N PHE A 600 -22.86 40.87 14.06
CA PHE A 600 -22.12 39.92 13.24
C PHE A 600 -21.13 39.11 14.08
N VAL A 601 -20.86 37.88 13.61
CA VAL A 601 -19.85 37.00 14.20
C VAL A 601 -19.00 36.32 13.12
N TYR A 602 -17.69 36.28 13.35
CA TYR A 602 -16.74 35.44 12.63
C TYR A 602 -16.13 34.45 13.61
N ILE A 603 -16.11 33.16 13.23
CA ILE A 603 -15.52 32.09 14.04
C ILE A 603 -14.59 31.26 13.16
N GLY A 604 -13.33 31.16 13.56
CA GLY A 604 -12.33 30.34 12.89
C GLY A 604 -10.94 30.95 12.97
N THR A 605 -9.93 30.21 12.54
CA THR A 605 -8.57 30.75 12.45
C THR A 605 -8.56 31.96 11.53
N MET A 606 -8.08 33.09 12.05
CA MET A 606 -7.88 34.32 11.31
C MET A 606 -6.65 34.15 10.42
N ALA A 607 -6.88 33.58 9.23
CA ALA A 607 -5.89 33.25 8.22
C ALA A 607 -6.36 33.70 6.83
N LYS A 608 -5.42 33.92 5.90
CA LYS A 608 -5.75 34.34 4.52
C LYS A 608 -6.66 33.35 3.81
N VAL A 609 -6.40 32.05 3.93
CA VAL A 609 -7.23 30.99 3.34
C VAL A 609 -8.67 30.98 3.85
N LYS A 610 -8.92 31.51 5.07
CA LYS A 610 -10.25 31.66 5.67
C LYS A 610 -10.91 33.01 5.35
N GLY A 611 -10.27 33.83 4.52
CA GLY A 611 -10.80 35.12 4.07
C GLY A 611 -10.70 36.24 5.11
N ALA A 612 -9.84 36.09 6.12
CA ALA A 612 -9.71 37.08 7.19
C ALA A 612 -9.39 38.49 6.65
N ASN A 613 -8.52 38.59 5.63
CA ASN A 613 -8.24 39.86 4.97
C ASN A 613 -9.49 40.50 4.35
N LEU A 614 -10.22 39.71 3.55
CA LEU A 614 -11.43 40.14 2.88
C LEU A 614 -12.50 40.62 3.87
N LEU A 615 -12.65 39.92 5.00
CA LEU A 615 -13.53 40.33 6.09
C LEU A 615 -13.14 41.72 6.63
N LEU A 616 -11.88 41.87 7.03
CA LEU A 616 -11.37 43.11 7.61
C LEU A 616 -11.46 44.29 6.64
N ASP A 617 -11.17 44.05 5.35
CA ASP A 617 -11.26 45.07 4.31
C ASP A 617 -12.70 45.57 4.13
N VAL A 618 -13.67 44.66 4.05
CA VAL A 618 -15.09 45.05 3.87
C VAL A 618 -15.60 45.83 5.08
N PHE A 619 -15.27 45.40 6.30
CA PHE A 619 -15.73 46.08 7.51
C PHE A 619 -14.97 47.37 7.84
N SER A 620 -13.85 47.63 7.16
CA SER A 620 -13.14 48.92 7.21
C SER A 620 -13.64 49.93 6.18
N ASP A 621 -14.53 49.52 5.27
CA ASP A 621 -15.12 50.41 4.28
C ASP A 621 -15.98 51.50 4.95
N LYS A 622 -15.83 52.74 4.48
CA LYS A 622 -16.49 53.92 5.07
C LYS A 622 -18.01 53.79 5.10
N GLU A 623 -18.62 53.24 4.06
CA GLU A 623 -20.09 53.11 3.98
C GLU A 623 -20.62 52.09 4.98
N ILE A 624 -19.84 51.04 5.28
CA ILE A 624 -20.17 50.05 6.32
C ILE A 624 -20.04 50.71 7.69
N LEU A 625 -18.93 51.41 7.95
CA LEU A 625 -18.62 52.03 9.24
C LEU A 625 -19.65 53.07 9.70
N GLU A 626 -20.37 53.70 8.77
CA GLU A 626 -21.47 54.63 9.08
C GLU A 626 -22.74 53.93 9.59
N LYS A 627 -22.88 52.61 9.40
CA LYS A 627 -24.06 51.84 9.82
C LYS A 627 -23.97 51.37 11.28
N ASN A 628 -25.10 50.95 11.81
CA ASN A 628 -25.22 50.49 13.20
C ASN A 628 -25.06 48.96 13.29
N PHE A 629 -23.87 48.51 13.70
CA PHE A 629 -23.55 47.09 13.82
C PHE A 629 -22.46 46.83 14.87
N THR A 630 -22.31 45.56 15.25
CA THR A 630 -21.08 45.04 15.88
C THR A 630 -20.55 43.85 15.10
N LEU A 631 -19.23 43.61 15.13
CA LEU A 631 -18.59 42.40 14.61
C LEU A 631 -17.66 41.83 15.67
N ASN A 632 -17.90 40.59 16.08
CA ASN A 632 -17.06 39.87 17.03
C ASN A 632 -16.28 38.77 16.31
N ILE A 633 -14.96 38.78 16.46
CA ILE A 633 -14.04 37.88 15.75
C ILE A 633 -13.42 36.91 16.76
N PHE A 634 -13.72 35.62 16.63
CA PHE A 634 -13.20 34.56 17.51
C PHE A 634 -12.29 33.61 16.75
N GLY A 635 -11.12 33.32 17.33
CA GLY A 635 -10.13 32.40 16.79
C GLY A 635 -8.70 32.90 16.96
N VAL A 636 -7.73 32.06 16.59
CA VAL A 636 -6.30 32.42 16.61
C VAL A 636 -5.96 33.20 15.34
N ALA A 637 -5.23 34.31 15.48
CA ALA A 637 -4.76 35.12 14.35
C ALA A 637 -3.32 34.79 13.96
N GLU A 638 -3.08 34.66 12.65
CA GLU A 638 -1.74 34.62 12.07
C GLU A 638 -1.02 35.95 12.33
N ASP A 639 0.31 35.88 12.49
CA ASP A 639 1.13 37.03 12.90
C ASP A 639 1.00 38.23 11.95
N ASP A 640 0.84 37.99 10.65
CA ASP A 640 0.71 39.03 9.63
C ASP A 640 -0.65 39.74 9.61
N LEU A 641 -1.65 39.23 10.36
CA LEU A 641 -2.98 39.84 10.48
C LEU A 641 -3.16 40.64 11.77
N GLN A 642 -2.29 40.48 12.77
CA GLN A 642 -2.46 41.12 14.08
C GLN A 642 -2.41 42.66 14.03
N SER A 643 -1.60 43.27 13.16
CA SER A 643 -1.58 44.72 12.97
C SER A 643 -2.89 45.20 12.35
N LYS A 644 -3.34 44.55 11.27
CA LYS A 644 -4.58 44.89 10.57
C LYS A 644 -5.80 44.79 11.48
N ILE A 645 -5.87 43.75 12.33
CA ILE A 645 -6.94 43.61 13.33
C ILE A 645 -6.98 44.83 14.26
N ARG A 646 -5.82 45.24 14.81
CA ARG A 646 -5.72 46.41 15.71
C ARG A 646 -6.16 47.70 15.00
N ASP A 647 -5.72 47.90 13.76
CA ASP A 647 -6.10 49.07 12.97
C ASP A 647 -7.62 49.14 12.77
N VAL A 648 -8.24 48.01 12.45
CA VAL A 648 -9.70 47.89 12.24
C VAL A 648 -10.48 48.15 13.54
N GLU A 649 -10.01 47.69 14.70
CA GLU A 649 -10.65 47.98 16.00
C GLU A 649 -10.64 49.49 16.31
N VAL A 650 -9.53 50.17 16.04
CA VAL A 650 -9.37 51.62 16.23
C VAL A 650 -10.26 52.41 15.26
N ILE A 651 -10.18 52.12 13.96
CA ILE A 651 -10.93 52.82 12.91
C ILE A 651 -12.44 52.65 13.12
N SER A 652 -12.87 51.47 13.58
CA SER A 652 -14.28 51.17 13.82
C SER A 652 -14.84 51.73 15.12
N LYS A 653 -14.01 52.43 15.93
CA LYS A 653 -14.38 52.98 17.24
C LYS A 653 -15.03 51.93 18.16
N GLY A 654 -14.51 50.71 18.14
CA GLY A 654 -14.96 49.60 18.98
C GLY A 654 -16.21 48.86 18.50
N LYS A 655 -16.69 49.10 17.26
CA LYS A 655 -17.75 48.29 16.60
C LYS A 655 -17.23 46.90 16.22
N ILE A 656 -15.97 46.80 15.82
CA ILE A 656 -15.30 45.54 15.49
C ILE A 656 -14.40 45.18 16.68
N ARG A 657 -14.46 43.92 17.13
CA ARG A 657 -13.73 43.43 18.30
C ARG A 657 -13.12 42.06 18.04
N TYR A 658 -11.81 41.95 18.26
CA TYR A 658 -11.12 40.67 18.29
C TYR A 658 -11.18 40.09 19.70
N MET A 659 -11.86 38.95 19.80
CA MET A 659 -12.14 38.28 21.06
C MET A 659 -11.11 37.20 21.40
N GLY A 660 -10.20 36.89 20.46
CA GLY A 660 -9.17 35.87 20.63
C GLY A 660 -9.67 34.43 20.49
N PRO A 661 -8.84 33.44 20.87
CA PRO A 661 -9.20 32.03 20.83
C PRO A 661 -10.31 31.71 21.84
N TYR A 662 -11.09 30.67 21.55
CA TYR A 662 -12.19 30.22 22.41
C TYR A 662 -12.14 28.71 22.63
N LYS A 663 -12.81 28.27 23.70
CA LYS A 663 -13.05 26.85 23.97
C LYS A 663 -14.37 26.42 23.38
N LYS A 664 -14.42 25.24 22.74
CA LYS A 664 -15.59 24.78 22.00
C LYS A 664 -16.83 24.63 22.88
N GLU A 665 -16.66 24.33 24.16
CA GLU A 665 -17.76 24.21 25.14
C GLU A 665 -18.48 25.54 25.37
N ASN A 666 -17.80 26.67 25.15
CA ASN A 666 -18.37 28.00 25.31
C ASN A 666 -19.05 28.51 24.03
N LEU A 667 -18.96 27.79 22.91
CA LEU A 667 -19.41 28.27 21.60
C LEU A 667 -20.86 28.77 21.62
N SER A 668 -21.77 28.05 22.27
CA SER A 668 -23.17 28.46 22.39
C SER A 668 -23.37 29.78 23.14
N LEU A 669 -22.62 29.99 24.23
CA LEU A 669 -22.64 31.23 25.00
C LEU A 669 -22.10 32.41 24.18
N LEU A 670 -21.07 32.16 23.36
CA LEU A 670 -20.47 33.18 22.48
C LEU A 670 -21.38 33.56 21.31
N LEU A 671 -22.20 32.61 20.87
CA LEU A 671 -23.19 32.79 19.82
C LEU A 671 -24.50 33.41 20.32
N ASP A 672 -24.69 33.53 21.65
CA ASP A 672 -25.86 34.20 22.20
C ASP A 672 -25.95 35.65 21.68
N LYS A 673 -27.15 36.02 21.24
CA LYS A 673 -27.48 37.34 20.67
C LYS A 673 -26.70 37.72 19.40
N LYS A 674 -26.11 36.77 18.68
CA LYS A 674 -25.57 37.01 17.33
C LYS A 674 -26.69 36.87 16.31
N ASP A 675 -26.66 37.74 15.30
CA ASP A 675 -27.71 37.84 14.29
C ASP A 675 -27.29 37.24 12.95
N MET A 676 -26.00 37.33 12.60
CA MET A 676 -25.49 36.90 11.30
C MET A 676 -24.03 36.42 11.40
N GLY A 677 -23.75 35.22 10.90
CA GLY A 677 -22.39 34.70 10.73
C GLY A 677 -21.75 35.18 9.43
N ILE A 678 -20.41 35.23 9.36
CA ILE A 678 -19.69 35.53 8.12
C ILE A 678 -18.53 34.56 7.92
N MET A 679 -18.57 33.77 6.84
CA MET A 679 -17.50 32.84 6.42
C MET A 679 -17.03 33.19 5.01
N PRO A 680 -16.07 34.14 4.85
CA PRO A 680 -15.60 34.58 3.55
C PRO A 680 -14.45 33.70 3.01
N SER A 681 -14.50 32.41 3.27
CA SER A 681 -13.36 31.49 3.07
C SER A 681 -12.98 31.30 1.61
N TYR A 682 -11.68 31.23 1.33
CA TYR A 682 -11.18 30.83 0.01
C TYR A 682 -11.19 29.32 -0.16
N SER A 683 -10.99 28.55 0.91
CA SER A 683 -11.01 27.09 0.85
C SER A 683 -11.70 26.51 2.07
N GLU A 684 -12.71 25.68 1.80
CA GLU A 684 -13.49 24.97 2.82
C GLU A 684 -14.08 23.71 2.21
N THR A 685 -13.82 22.54 2.80
CA THR A 685 -14.27 21.24 2.27
C THR A 685 -15.62 20.83 2.82
N TYR A 686 -15.86 21.11 4.11
CA TYR A 686 -17.16 20.91 4.75
C TYR A 686 -17.67 22.18 5.43
N SER A 687 -16.86 22.88 6.23
CA SER A 687 -17.29 23.95 7.14
C SER A 687 -18.15 23.46 8.31
N ILE A 688 -17.45 22.98 9.36
CA ILE A 688 -18.07 22.65 10.65
C ILE A 688 -18.70 23.91 11.26
N THR A 689 -17.99 25.04 11.25
CA THR A 689 -18.46 26.31 11.81
C THR A 689 -19.77 26.79 11.19
N THR A 690 -19.90 26.74 9.86
CA THR A 690 -21.14 27.19 9.19
C THR A 690 -22.33 26.34 9.64
N ARG A 691 -22.15 25.04 9.80
CA ARG A 691 -23.20 24.13 10.29
C ARG A 691 -23.50 24.34 11.77
N GLU A 692 -22.50 24.64 12.59
CA GLU A 692 -22.70 25.01 13.99
C GLU A 692 -23.56 26.28 14.12
N LEU A 693 -23.32 27.30 13.28
CA LEU A 693 -24.12 28.52 13.24
C LEU A 693 -25.56 28.23 12.80
N LEU A 694 -25.75 27.48 11.72
CA LEU A 694 -27.08 27.10 11.25
C LEU A 694 -27.83 26.25 12.29
N TYR A 695 -27.13 25.35 12.99
CA TYR A 695 -27.71 24.51 14.05
C TYR A 695 -28.30 25.34 15.20
N VAL A 696 -27.67 26.47 15.54
CA VAL A 696 -28.19 27.42 16.56
C VAL A 696 -29.09 28.51 15.95
N GLY A 697 -29.49 28.38 14.69
CA GLY A 697 -30.41 29.31 14.03
C GLY A 697 -29.80 30.62 13.54
N ILE A 698 -28.47 30.71 13.43
CA ILE A 698 -27.78 31.90 12.93
C ILE A 698 -27.52 31.74 11.42
N PRO A 699 -28.17 32.53 10.55
CA PRO A 699 -27.87 32.54 9.12
C PRO A 699 -26.49 33.12 8.86
N SER A 700 -25.89 32.80 7.71
CA SER A 700 -24.50 33.20 7.42
C SER A 700 -24.32 33.82 6.03
N ILE A 701 -23.49 34.87 5.94
CA ILE A 701 -22.97 35.41 4.66
C ILE A 701 -21.71 34.63 4.33
N VAL A 702 -21.68 33.95 3.19
CA VAL A 702 -20.66 32.96 2.91
C VAL A 702 -20.17 33.01 1.47
N SER A 703 -18.93 32.59 1.26
CA SER A 703 -18.37 32.41 -0.06
C SER A 703 -18.95 31.18 -0.76
N ASP A 704 -19.09 31.25 -2.08
CA ASP A 704 -19.48 30.11 -2.93
C ASP A 704 -18.28 29.16 -3.09
N ILE A 705 -18.08 28.31 -2.08
CA ILE A 705 -16.99 27.32 -2.03
C ILE A 705 -17.47 26.00 -1.42
N TYR A 706 -17.09 24.89 -2.07
CA TYR A 706 -17.47 23.48 -1.79
C TYR A 706 -18.46 23.27 -0.62
N GLY A 707 -17.98 22.87 0.56
CA GLY A 707 -18.83 22.41 1.66
C GLY A 707 -19.77 23.46 2.28
N ILE A 708 -19.48 24.74 2.07
CA ILE A 708 -20.35 25.85 2.43
C ILE A 708 -21.53 25.93 1.46
N ALA A 709 -21.23 25.86 0.16
CA ALA A 709 -22.20 25.99 -0.91
C ALA A 709 -23.19 24.80 -0.99
N ASP A 710 -22.94 23.73 -0.24
CA ASP A 710 -23.85 22.59 -0.09
C ASP A 710 -24.91 22.81 0.99
N ILE A 711 -24.61 23.59 2.03
CA ILE A 711 -25.50 23.78 3.19
C ILE A 711 -26.18 25.14 3.20
N VAL A 712 -25.54 26.18 2.67
CA VAL A 712 -26.12 27.52 2.58
C VAL A 712 -26.79 27.73 1.22
N LYS A 713 -28.09 28.03 1.24
CA LYS A 713 -28.93 28.38 0.10
C LYS A 713 -29.22 29.88 0.13
N ASP A 714 -28.74 30.60 -0.90
CA ASP A 714 -28.87 32.07 -0.99
C ASP A 714 -30.34 32.52 -0.85
N GLY A 715 -30.59 33.46 0.06
CA GLY A 715 -31.92 34.01 0.33
C GLY A 715 -32.84 33.11 1.18
N TYR A 716 -32.38 31.92 1.58
CA TYR A 716 -33.13 30.99 2.44
C TYR A 716 -32.56 30.92 3.86
N ASN A 717 -31.32 30.44 4.03
CA ASN A 717 -30.67 30.28 5.34
C ASN A 717 -29.35 31.06 5.45
N GLY A 718 -29.05 31.87 4.45
CA GLY A 718 -27.88 32.71 4.39
C GLY A 718 -27.82 33.49 3.07
N LEU A 719 -26.68 34.15 2.86
CA LEU A 719 -26.39 34.89 1.63
C LEU A 719 -25.08 34.42 1.03
N VAL A 720 -25.07 34.14 -0.26
CA VAL A 720 -23.89 33.61 -0.97
C VAL A 720 -23.29 34.69 -1.86
N PHE A 721 -21.96 34.81 -1.84
CA PHE A 721 -21.21 35.70 -2.73
C PHE A 721 -20.04 34.95 -3.38
N LYS A 722 -19.52 35.47 -4.49
CA LYS A 722 -18.41 34.85 -5.21
C LYS A 722 -17.14 34.84 -4.34
N THR A 723 -16.45 33.70 -4.26
CA THR A 723 -15.21 33.57 -3.49
C THR A 723 -14.17 34.64 -3.87
N GLY A 724 -13.64 35.35 -2.87
CA GLY A 724 -12.67 36.43 -3.06
C GLY A 724 -13.26 37.78 -3.51
N ASP A 725 -14.57 37.88 -3.72
CA ASP A 725 -15.21 39.11 -4.22
C ASP A 725 -15.54 40.09 -3.09
N PHE A 726 -14.70 41.13 -2.98
CA PHE A 726 -14.89 42.25 -2.04
C PHE A 726 -16.22 42.96 -2.25
N GLN A 727 -16.59 43.26 -3.49
CA GLN A 727 -17.82 44.00 -3.77
C GLN A 727 -19.04 43.14 -3.50
N GLY A 728 -18.99 41.86 -3.87
CA GLY A 728 -20.03 40.88 -3.54
C GLY A 728 -20.27 40.78 -2.03
N LEU A 729 -19.20 40.61 -1.22
CA LEU A 729 -19.34 40.57 0.23
C LEU A 729 -19.89 41.88 0.80
N LYS A 730 -19.35 43.03 0.39
CA LYS A 730 -19.83 44.36 0.81
C LYS A 730 -21.31 44.55 0.50
N GLN A 731 -21.77 44.15 -0.69
CA GLN A 731 -23.17 44.25 -1.09
C GLN A 731 -24.07 43.40 -0.19
N LYS A 732 -23.71 42.14 0.10
CA LYS A 732 -24.52 41.28 0.99
C LYS A 732 -24.55 41.80 2.42
N VAL A 733 -23.43 42.32 2.95
CA VAL A 733 -23.41 42.99 4.25
C VAL A 733 -24.34 44.21 4.27
N MET A 734 -24.30 45.04 3.22
CA MET A 734 -25.18 46.21 3.11
C MET A 734 -26.65 45.86 2.96
N MET A 735 -27.00 44.77 2.28
CA MET A 735 -28.39 44.28 2.20
C MET A 735 -28.94 43.99 3.60
N VAL A 736 -28.18 43.26 4.40
CA VAL A 736 -28.54 42.88 5.78
C VAL A 736 -28.63 44.11 6.68
N LEU A 737 -27.72 45.08 6.53
CA LEU A 737 -27.74 46.34 7.28
C LEU A 737 -28.91 47.27 6.91
N LYS A 738 -29.48 47.14 5.70
CA LYS A 738 -30.60 47.96 5.22
C LYS A 738 -31.96 47.35 5.54
N ASP A 739 -32.07 46.02 5.52
CA ASP A 739 -33.33 45.30 5.71
C ASP A 739 -33.19 44.24 6.81
N LYS A 740 -33.61 44.60 8.02
CA LYS A 740 -33.62 43.69 9.17
C LYS A 740 -34.60 42.53 9.01
N SER A 741 -35.70 42.73 8.26
CA SER A 741 -36.70 41.70 8.04
C SER A 741 -36.14 40.53 7.22
N LEU A 742 -35.13 40.81 6.38
CA LEU A 742 -34.37 39.78 5.69
C LEU A 742 -33.65 38.85 6.68
N ILE A 743 -33.07 39.36 7.77
CA ILE A 743 -32.38 38.52 8.77
C ILE A 743 -33.36 37.56 9.42
N ASP A 744 -34.53 38.05 9.83
CA ASP A 744 -35.55 37.22 10.48
C ASP A 744 -36.03 36.09 9.54
N LYS A 745 -36.21 36.39 8.24
CA LYS A 745 -36.48 35.37 7.21
C LYS A 745 -35.34 34.36 7.06
N LEU A 746 -34.09 34.81 7.07
CA LEU A 746 -32.93 33.92 6.95
C LEU A 746 -32.75 33.04 8.20
N LYS A 747 -33.06 33.56 9.40
CA LYS A 747 -33.07 32.81 10.66
C LYS A 747 -34.06 31.64 10.61
N GLU A 748 -35.25 31.85 10.04
CA GLU A 748 -36.23 30.77 9.83
C GLU A 748 -35.66 29.66 8.95
N GLY A 749 -35.01 30.00 7.83
CA GLY A 749 -34.37 29.00 6.98
C GLY A 749 -33.20 28.29 7.68
N ALA A 750 -32.42 28.99 8.50
CA ALA A 750 -31.34 28.41 9.28
C ALA A 750 -31.86 27.37 10.29
N ILE A 751 -32.88 27.73 11.09
CA ILE A 751 -33.52 26.81 12.03
C ILE A 751 -34.10 25.58 11.34
N ASN A 752 -34.65 25.73 10.13
CA ASN A 752 -35.23 24.63 9.36
C ASN A 752 -34.21 23.80 8.55
N THR A 753 -32.92 24.17 8.58
CA THR A 753 -31.87 23.42 7.86
C THR A 753 -31.52 22.14 8.62
N SER A 754 -31.62 20.98 7.96
CA SER A 754 -31.24 19.71 8.59
C SER A 754 -29.72 19.61 8.73
N ILE A 755 -29.25 19.34 9.95
CA ILE A 755 -27.84 19.17 10.29
C ILE A 755 -27.67 17.79 10.93
N PRO A 756 -26.84 16.89 10.36
CA PRO A 756 -26.61 15.56 10.90
C PRO A 756 -25.99 15.60 12.30
N THR A 757 -26.41 14.67 13.15
CA THR A 757 -25.80 14.44 14.46
C THR A 757 -24.62 13.46 14.35
N PRO A 758 -23.70 13.43 15.33
CA PRO A 758 -22.65 12.40 15.38
C PRO A 758 -23.22 10.97 15.41
N GLU A 759 -24.37 10.77 16.03
CA GLU A 759 -25.07 9.50 16.02
C GLU A 759 -25.61 9.11 14.63
N ASP A 760 -26.05 10.08 13.81
CA ASP A 760 -26.51 9.83 12.43
C ASP A 760 -25.33 9.46 11.52
N GLU A 761 -24.20 10.14 11.67
CA GLU A 761 -22.94 9.82 10.99
C GLU A 761 -22.46 8.42 11.36
N ALA A 762 -22.37 8.11 12.65
CA ALA A 762 -21.88 6.80 13.12
C ALA A 762 -22.75 5.63 12.62
N LYS A 763 -24.08 5.80 12.54
CA LYS A 763 -24.97 4.78 11.96
C LYS A 763 -24.74 4.57 10.46
N GLN A 764 -24.47 5.64 9.71
CA GLN A 764 -24.13 5.52 8.29
C GLN A 764 -22.80 4.78 8.11
N LEU A 765 -21.78 5.13 8.90
CA LEU A 765 -20.50 4.44 8.92
C LEU A 765 -20.65 2.96 9.30
N GLU A 766 -21.38 2.64 10.36
CA GLU A 766 -21.65 1.26 10.79
C GLU A 766 -22.31 0.45 9.66
N ASN A 767 -23.32 1.00 9.00
CA ASN A 767 -23.98 0.32 7.87
C ASN A 767 -23.01 0.04 6.71
N ILE A 768 -22.13 0.99 6.38
CA ILE A 768 -21.12 0.79 5.33
C ILE A 768 -20.14 -0.31 5.73
N TYR A 769 -19.65 -0.31 6.97
CA TYR A 769 -18.72 -1.33 7.46
C TYR A 769 -19.33 -2.72 7.43
N LEU A 770 -20.59 -2.86 7.90
CA LEU A 770 -21.30 -4.13 7.89
C LEU A 770 -21.52 -4.64 6.46
N ASN A 771 -21.83 -3.74 5.50
CA ASN A 771 -21.99 -4.12 4.10
C ASN A 771 -20.68 -4.66 3.51
N ILE A 772 -19.55 -3.97 3.77
CA ILE A 772 -18.22 -4.41 3.32
C ILE A 772 -17.90 -5.80 3.88
N LEU A 773 -18.08 -5.99 5.20
CA LEU A 773 -17.78 -7.24 5.89
C LEU A 773 -18.73 -8.40 5.51
N SER A 774 -19.91 -8.09 4.98
CA SER A 774 -20.87 -9.09 4.51
C SER A 774 -20.68 -9.53 3.05
N SER A 775 -19.85 -8.81 2.30
CA SER A 775 -19.61 -9.05 0.87
C SER A 775 -18.46 -10.03 0.60
N ASP A 776 -17.93 -10.68 1.65
CA ASP A 776 -16.65 -11.41 1.73
C ASP A 776 -16.85 -12.85 2.26
#